data_AF-A0A9D5C0I4-F1
#
_entry.id   AF-A0A9D5C0I4-F1
#
_cell.length_a   1.000
_cell.length_b   1.000
_cell.length_c   1.000
_cell.angle_alpha   90.00
_cell.angle_beta   90.00
_cell.angle_gamma   90.00
#
_symmetry.space_group_name_H-M   'P 1'
#
loop_
_entity.id
_entity.type
_entity.pdbx_description
1 polymer ?
#
loop_
_entity_poly.entity_id
_entity_poly.type
_entity_poly.pdbx_seq_one_letter_code
_entity_poly.pdbx_strand_id
1 'polypeptide(L)'
;MNSSSVSVGWGGEGCSFVSGSRIHFRKDFFGADLQQGLLKGINSAWLKQLEQSRARHINRLSISARIKKGQKHEYPWPDDIDPNLESGHLSYLSHFKPLTQKPKPVTLSFEKPLVDLEKKIIDVRKMADETGLDFSDQINLLESKYQQALKDLYTHLTPIQRLNIARHPNRPTFLDHVLNITDKWVELHGDRAGYDDPAIVTGIGSIEGKRYMFIGQQKGRNTKENIQRNFGMPTPHGYRKALRMMRYADHHGFPIITFIDTPGAFADLKSEELGQGEAIAHNLREMFGLKVPVVTIVIGEGGSGGALAIGCANKLFMMENAVFFVASPEACAAILWKSSKAAPKAAEKLKITATELCKLKIADGIIPEPLGGAHTDPSWTSQQIKAMITKTMEELGEMDIDGLLNHRHLKFRALGGFFEGGVVEPEKKRNMKKKEADISKVTADIEVEIENLKKAAMEAKGKSPGPTIPDEAIEKLRQDLDKEITNAFISMGLLEKLEAVKMELSKSPSNSNDQTLNPVLKEKVDRLVQQFNQNLSRPGSFLSLKQKLQTLSDISRLVEHRKKGDKLKKEINDKLQHQVKEKMELLKLARDKVAKSEKLSEDFIKEVDKVKQELTEILKSTNLEVVGISKKIAPTAPPGLEEKLVKADEVIKKEIEKAIDVAGIRGKIEELKAEVGKGSNKEKVDELAKEIRVGITAVMDSGELKKKIATTVGLPEQTVGADNGSRSAELPESEQEIHSE
;
A
#
# COMPACT_ATOMS: atom_id res chain seq x y z
N MET A 1 0.34 28.64 -24.45
CA MET A 1 0.06 29.14 -23.09
C MET A 1 -0.07 27.94 -22.17
N ASN A 2 0.94 27.76 -21.32
CA ASN A 2 1.07 26.62 -20.40
C ASN A 2 0.15 26.81 -19.18
N SER A 3 -0.56 25.76 -18.79
CA SER A 3 -0.88 25.57 -17.37
C SER A 3 -0.85 24.08 -17.04
N SER A 4 0.24 23.70 -16.40
CA SER A 4 0.53 22.40 -15.84
C SER A 4 0.05 22.41 -14.39
N SER A 5 -0.93 21.59 -14.04
CA SER A 5 -1.36 21.37 -12.66
C SER A 5 -0.85 20.00 -12.19
N VAL A 6 0.05 20.03 -11.21
CA VAL A 6 0.54 18.86 -10.48
C VAL A 6 -0.10 18.89 -9.10
N SER A 7 -0.94 17.89 -8.83
CA SER A 7 -1.57 17.64 -7.52
C SER A 7 -0.76 16.61 -6.74
N VAL A 8 -0.18 17.03 -5.62
CA VAL A 8 0.46 16.15 -4.61
C VAL A 8 -0.48 16.05 -3.40
N GLY A 9 -0.78 14.82 -2.98
CA GLY A 9 -1.62 14.50 -1.84
C GLY A 9 -0.98 14.89 -0.50
N TRP A 10 -1.79 15.45 0.40
CA TRP A 10 -1.38 15.85 1.76
C TRP A 10 -1.98 14.85 2.76
N GLY A 11 -1.13 14.20 3.55
CA GLY A 11 -1.51 13.56 4.80
C GLY A 11 -1.87 14.63 5.84
N GLY A 12 -2.98 14.44 6.54
CA GLY A 12 -3.44 15.36 7.57
C GLY A 12 -2.95 14.92 8.95
N GLU A 13 -2.08 15.70 9.56
CA GLU A 13 -1.87 15.69 11.01
C GLU A 13 -2.87 16.66 11.66
N GLY A 14 -3.63 16.17 12.64
CA GLY A 14 -4.51 17.00 13.46
C GLY A 14 -3.71 17.71 14.55
N CYS A 15 -3.65 19.05 14.51
CA CYS A 15 -3.16 19.85 15.63
C CYS A 15 -4.31 20.18 16.59
N SER A 16 -4.22 19.71 17.83
CA SER A 16 -5.06 20.17 18.95
C SER A 16 -4.32 21.18 19.83
N PHE A 17 -4.95 22.32 20.13
CA PHE A 17 -4.48 23.29 21.12
C PHE A 17 -5.03 22.93 22.51
N VAL A 18 -4.16 22.81 23.52
CA VAL A 18 -4.55 22.81 24.94
C VAL A 18 -3.58 23.67 25.72
N SER A 19 -4.11 24.70 26.39
CA SER A 19 -3.41 25.52 27.38
C SER A 19 -3.88 25.10 28.78
N GLY A 20 -2.95 24.76 29.67
CA GLY A 20 -3.24 24.54 31.09
C GLY A 20 -2.25 23.61 31.77
N SER A 21 -1.25 24.21 32.42
CA SER A 21 -0.22 23.61 33.25
C SER A 21 -0.75 23.20 34.64
N ARG A 22 -0.29 22.04 35.16
CA ARG A 22 0.02 21.80 36.58
C ARG A 22 0.90 20.56 36.72
N ILE A 23 2.11 20.81 37.23
CA ILE A 23 3.16 19.84 37.60
C ILE A 23 2.84 19.31 39.00
N HIS A 24 2.96 18.00 39.24
CA HIS A 24 3.30 17.44 40.55
C HIS A 24 4.25 16.24 40.37
N PHE A 25 5.45 16.37 40.96
CA PHE A 25 6.48 15.33 41.09
C PHE A 25 6.09 14.33 42.20
N ARG A 26 6.31 13.03 42.00
CA ARG A 26 6.67 12.11 43.09
C ARG A 26 7.66 11.04 42.62
N LYS A 27 8.73 10.90 43.43
CA LYS A 27 9.74 9.84 43.46
C LYS A 27 9.08 8.51 43.85
N ASP A 28 9.54 7.41 43.26
CA ASP A 28 9.91 6.14 43.94
C ASP A 28 10.16 5.04 42.87
N PHE A 29 11.44 4.70 42.67
CA PHE A 29 11.95 4.02 41.47
C PHE A 29 11.97 2.47 41.57
N PHE A 30 11.43 1.88 42.64
CA PHE A 30 11.43 0.41 42.84
C PHE A 30 10.04 -0.21 43.06
N GLY A 31 8.97 0.58 43.20
CA GLY A 31 7.60 0.06 43.38
C GLY A 31 6.83 -0.21 42.07
N ALA A 32 7.18 0.49 40.99
CA ALA A 32 6.34 0.54 39.77
C ALA A 32 6.41 -0.73 38.91
N ASP A 33 7.57 -1.37 38.80
CA ASP A 33 7.76 -2.50 37.88
C ASP A 33 7.23 -3.83 38.44
N LEU A 34 7.20 -4.01 39.76
CA LEU A 34 6.59 -5.18 40.40
C LEU A 34 5.05 -5.08 40.40
N GLN A 35 4.48 -3.88 40.50
CA GLN A 35 3.03 -3.67 40.39
C GLN A 35 2.50 -3.88 38.96
N GLN A 36 3.25 -3.48 37.92
CA GLN A 36 2.81 -3.63 36.52
C GLN A 36 2.73 -5.09 36.04
N GLY A 37 3.55 -5.99 36.60
CA GLY A 37 3.49 -7.42 36.28
C GLY A 37 2.28 -8.13 36.90
N LEU A 38 1.95 -7.81 38.15
CA LEU A 38 0.85 -8.43 38.90
C LEU A 38 -0.55 -7.89 38.50
N LEU A 39 -0.65 -6.66 38.00
CA LEU A 39 -1.93 -6.04 37.62
C LEU A 39 -2.40 -6.33 36.18
N LYS A 40 -1.54 -6.88 35.31
CA LYS A 40 -1.93 -7.23 33.92
C LYS A 40 -2.96 -8.37 33.85
N GLY A 41 -3.09 -9.18 34.90
CA GLY A 41 -4.07 -10.28 34.98
C GLY A 41 -5.42 -9.92 35.63
N ILE A 42 -5.63 -8.68 36.10
CA ILE A 42 -6.80 -8.32 36.94
C ILE A 42 -7.79 -7.36 36.22
N ASN A 43 -7.38 -6.73 35.11
CA ASN A 43 -8.08 -5.55 34.58
C ASN A 43 -9.23 -5.76 33.57
N SER A 44 -9.73 -6.98 33.32
CA SER A 44 -10.87 -7.16 32.42
C SER A 44 -12.22 -7.34 33.12
N ALA A 45 -12.22 -7.91 34.33
CA ALA A 45 -13.46 -8.19 35.08
C ALA A 45 -13.81 -7.09 36.10
N TRP A 46 -12.81 -6.53 36.79
CA TRP A 46 -13.04 -5.55 37.85
C TRP A 46 -13.54 -4.19 37.33
N LEU A 47 -13.07 -3.77 36.15
CA LEU A 47 -13.48 -2.50 35.51
C LEU A 47 -14.91 -2.54 34.95
N LYS A 48 -15.46 -3.72 34.63
CA LYS A 48 -16.83 -3.86 34.11
C LYS A 48 -17.91 -3.79 35.19
N GLN A 49 -17.58 -4.07 36.44
CA GLN A 49 -18.55 -4.10 37.54
C GLN A 49 -18.75 -2.75 38.26
N LEU A 50 -17.90 -1.75 37.98
CA LEU A 50 -17.96 -0.40 38.55
C LEU A 50 -18.75 0.60 37.66
N GLU A 51 -19.22 0.19 36.48
CA GLU A 51 -20.00 1.03 35.55
C GLU A 51 -21.51 1.06 35.85
N GLN A 52 -21.92 1.06 37.12
CA GLN A 52 -23.30 1.37 37.49
C GLN A 52 -23.40 2.57 38.45
N SER A 53 -23.70 3.72 37.83
CA SER A 53 -24.59 4.80 38.28
C SER A 53 -24.01 6.14 38.78
N ARG A 54 -24.60 7.19 38.16
CA ARG A 54 -24.70 8.65 38.47
C ARG A 54 -23.47 9.57 38.27
N ALA A 55 -23.42 10.17 37.07
CA ALA A 55 -22.55 11.31 36.74
C ALA A 55 -23.23 12.67 37.03
N ARG A 56 -22.50 13.61 37.65
CA ARG A 56 -22.84 15.06 37.67
C ARG A 56 -22.05 15.78 36.56
N HIS A 57 -22.72 16.66 35.82
CA HIS A 57 -22.22 17.28 34.59
C HIS A 57 -21.41 18.56 34.83
N ILE A 58 -20.20 18.65 34.25
CA ILE A 58 -19.55 19.92 33.91
C ILE A 58 -19.22 19.87 32.42
N ASN A 59 -19.98 20.63 31.61
CA ASN A 59 -19.73 20.71 30.17
C ASN A 59 -18.55 21.67 29.91
N ARG A 60 -17.64 21.33 28.98
CA ARG A 60 -16.75 22.27 28.28
C ARG A 60 -16.90 22.01 26.78
N LEU A 61 -17.09 23.06 25.98
CA LEU A 61 -17.48 22.97 24.57
C LEU A 61 -16.26 23.35 23.71
N SER A 62 -15.77 22.44 22.87
CA SER A 62 -14.69 22.72 21.92
C SER A 62 -15.22 22.65 20.49
N ILE A 63 -14.92 23.68 19.69
CA ILE A 63 -15.29 23.76 18.28
C ILE A 63 -14.02 23.49 17.47
N SER A 64 -14.09 22.55 16.54
CA SER A 64 -13.00 22.24 15.59
C SER A 64 -13.48 22.47 14.17
N ALA A 65 -12.70 23.21 13.38
CA ALA A 65 -13.06 23.63 12.04
C ALA A 65 -11.94 23.30 11.03
N ARG A 66 -12.34 22.87 9.82
CA ARG A 66 -11.44 22.51 8.72
C ARG A 66 -11.69 23.42 7.51
N ILE A 67 -10.64 23.78 6.78
CA ILE A 67 -10.78 24.50 5.50
C ILE A 67 -11.44 23.59 4.47
N LYS A 68 -12.52 24.06 3.85
CA LYS A 68 -13.24 23.32 2.80
C LYS A 68 -12.35 23.18 1.57
N LYS A 69 -11.82 21.98 1.31
CA LYS A 69 -11.25 21.63 0.00
C LYS A 69 -12.41 21.48 -0.97
N GLY A 70 -12.58 22.43 -1.88
CA GLY A 70 -13.50 22.28 -3.01
C GLY A 70 -13.02 21.16 -3.93
N GLN A 71 -13.49 19.94 -3.69
CA GLN A 71 -13.71 18.98 -4.76
C GLN A 71 -15.20 19.01 -5.07
N LYS A 72 -15.57 19.62 -6.21
CA LYS A 72 -16.81 19.23 -6.87
C LYS A 72 -16.64 17.74 -7.18
N HIS A 73 -17.35 16.88 -6.44
CA HIS A 73 -17.68 15.56 -6.95
C HIS A 73 -18.60 15.82 -8.14
N GLU A 74 -18.09 15.60 -9.35
CA GLU A 74 -18.99 15.36 -10.48
C GLU A 74 -19.69 14.03 -10.20
N TYR A 75 -20.92 14.12 -9.72
CA TYR A 75 -21.86 13.02 -9.79
C TYR A 75 -22.12 12.76 -11.28
N PRO A 76 -21.98 11.52 -11.80
CA PRO A 76 -21.87 11.28 -13.24
C PRO A 76 -23.21 11.34 -14.00
N TRP A 77 -24.29 11.73 -13.32
CA TRP A 77 -25.63 11.77 -13.90
C TRP A 77 -26.15 13.21 -13.86
N PRO A 78 -26.64 13.77 -14.99
CA PRO A 78 -27.44 14.98 -14.94
C PRO A 78 -28.75 14.71 -14.19
N ASP A 79 -29.24 15.71 -13.44
CA ASP A 79 -30.47 15.60 -12.63
C ASP A 79 -31.72 15.33 -13.50
N ASP A 80 -31.67 15.68 -14.79
CA ASP A 80 -32.70 15.37 -15.78
C ASP A 80 -32.13 14.42 -16.85
N ILE A 81 -32.65 13.18 -16.86
CA ILE A 81 -32.40 12.19 -17.92
C ILE A 81 -33.48 12.43 -19.00
N ASP A 82 -33.05 12.72 -20.23
CA ASP A 82 -33.96 12.89 -21.37
C ASP A 82 -34.74 11.58 -21.62
N PRO A 83 -36.08 11.58 -21.52
CA PRO A 83 -36.89 10.37 -21.69
C PRO A 83 -36.93 9.85 -23.15
N ASN A 84 -36.41 10.60 -24.13
CA ASN A 84 -36.47 10.25 -25.55
C ASN A 84 -35.10 9.90 -26.17
N LEU A 85 -34.27 9.10 -25.48
CA LEU A 85 -33.10 8.48 -26.11
C LEU A 85 -33.50 7.26 -26.97
N GLU A 86 -34.06 7.53 -28.14
CA GLU A 86 -34.19 6.53 -29.20
C GLU A 86 -32.85 6.41 -29.94
N SER A 87 -32.14 5.31 -29.67
CA SER A 87 -30.92 4.85 -30.34
C SER A 87 -29.62 5.64 -30.08
N GLY A 88 -28.71 5.00 -29.34
CA GLY A 88 -27.33 5.45 -29.15
C GLY A 88 -26.79 4.94 -27.83
N HIS A 89 -25.88 3.97 -27.88
CA HIS A 89 -25.19 3.39 -26.72
C HIS A 89 -24.82 4.47 -25.70
N LEU A 90 -24.92 4.13 -24.41
CA LEU A 90 -24.50 4.93 -23.24
C LEU A 90 -22.96 5.17 -23.23
N SER A 91 -22.43 5.70 -24.32
CA SER A 91 -21.02 6.00 -24.57
C SER A 91 -20.47 7.10 -23.66
N TYR A 92 -21.36 7.83 -22.97
CA TYR A 92 -20.99 8.79 -21.95
C TYR A 92 -20.60 8.15 -20.61
N LEU A 93 -20.92 6.87 -20.37
CA LEU A 93 -20.61 6.20 -19.09
C LEU A 93 -19.25 5.51 -19.08
N SER A 94 -18.74 5.05 -20.22
CA SER A 94 -17.38 4.49 -20.27
C SER A 94 -16.36 5.60 -20.48
N HIS A 95 -15.48 5.81 -19.49
CA HIS A 95 -14.35 6.73 -19.63
C HIS A 95 -13.30 6.23 -20.65
N PHE A 96 -13.42 4.99 -21.11
CA PHE A 96 -12.56 4.36 -22.09
C PHE A 96 -12.98 4.73 -23.52
N LYS A 97 -12.49 5.88 -23.97
CA LYS A 97 -12.74 6.38 -25.33
C LYS A 97 -11.75 5.77 -26.33
N PRO A 98 -12.08 5.68 -27.63
CA PRO A 98 -11.10 5.41 -28.67
C PRO A 98 -9.92 6.37 -28.55
N LEU A 99 -8.71 5.88 -28.83
CA LEU A 99 -7.53 6.73 -28.80
C LEU A 99 -7.68 7.87 -29.82
N THR A 100 -7.45 9.10 -29.39
CA THR A 100 -7.46 10.28 -30.27
C THR A 100 -6.31 10.30 -31.26
N GLN A 101 -5.23 9.55 -30.98
CA GLN A 101 -4.06 9.41 -31.85
C GLN A 101 -3.80 7.94 -32.12
N LYS A 102 -3.38 7.61 -33.35
CA LYS A 102 -2.96 6.24 -33.69
C LYS A 102 -1.75 5.85 -32.82
N PRO A 103 -1.71 4.61 -32.29
CA PRO A 103 -0.55 4.12 -31.55
C PRO A 103 0.71 4.25 -32.40
N LYS A 104 1.83 4.64 -31.77
CA LYS A 104 3.10 4.71 -32.49
C LYS A 104 3.55 3.29 -32.85
N PRO A 105 4.06 3.06 -34.07
CA PRO A 105 4.67 1.79 -34.41
C PRO A 105 5.86 1.55 -33.48
N VAL A 106 5.92 0.37 -32.88
CA VAL A 106 6.99 -0.06 -31.99
C VAL A 106 7.64 -1.28 -32.63
N THR A 107 8.94 -1.23 -32.82
CA THR A 107 9.71 -2.37 -33.36
C THR A 107 10.35 -3.12 -32.22
N LEU A 108 10.12 -4.44 -32.14
CA LEU A 108 10.78 -5.29 -31.15
C LEU A 108 12.24 -5.57 -31.57
N SER A 109 13.10 -5.85 -30.59
CA SER A 109 14.54 -6.00 -30.83
C SER A 109 14.87 -7.12 -31.84
N PHE A 110 14.07 -8.19 -31.85
CA PHE A 110 14.24 -9.34 -32.75
C PHE A 110 13.63 -9.12 -34.14
N GLU A 111 12.84 -8.07 -34.34
CA GLU A 111 12.24 -7.69 -35.63
C GLU A 111 13.16 -6.78 -36.46
N LYS A 112 14.29 -6.33 -35.91
CA LYS A 112 15.26 -5.48 -36.62
C LYS A 112 15.67 -6.02 -38.00
N PRO A 113 15.95 -7.33 -38.19
CA PRO A 113 16.28 -7.86 -39.51
C PRO A 113 15.14 -7.67 -40.53
N LEU A 114 13.88 -7.71 -40.10
CA LEU A 114 12.72 -7.46 -40.96
C LEU A 114 12.62 -5.97 -41.32
N VAL A 115 12.85 -5.07 -40.36
CA VAL A 115 12.86 -3.62 -40.62
C VAL A 115 13.99 -3.23 -41.58
N ASP A 116 15.15 -3.88 -41.48
CA ASP A 116 16.25 -3.64 -42.42
C ASP A 116 15.92 -4.13 -43.84
N LEU A 117 15.15 -5.23 -43.97
CA LEU A 117 14.62 -5.67 -45.26
C LEU A 117 13.56 -4.72 -45.81
N GLU A 118 12.64 -4.25 -44.96
CA GLU A 118 11.61 -3.28 -45.34
C GLU A 118 12.23 -1.96 -45.82
N LYS A 119 13.25 -1.46 -45.13
CA LYS A 119 14.02 -0.29 -45.58
C LYS A 119 14.64 -0.49 -46.95
N LYS A 120 15.24 -1.67 -47.21
CA LYS A 120 15.80 -1.99 -48.53
C LYS A 120 14.71 -2.00 -49.61
N ILE A 121 13.51 -2.52 -49.32
CA ILE A 121 12.38 -2.48 -50.26
C ILE A 121 12.00 -1.03 -50.56
N ILE A 122 11.92 -0.17 -49.53
CA ILE A 122 11.62 1.26 -49.68
C ILE A 122 12.70 1.97 -50.49
N ASP A 123 13.98 1.71 -50.21
CA ASP A 123 15.10 2.32 -50.91
C ASP A 123 15.13 1.91 -52.39
N VAL A 124 14.86 0.63 -52.71
CA VAL A 124 14.77 0.15 -54.10
C VAL A 124 13.58 0.76 -54.82
N ARG A 125 12.42 0.87 -54.17
CA ARG A 125 11.25 1.58 -54.73
C ARG A 125 11.57 3.04 -55.03
N LYS A 126 12.25 3.71 -54.09
CA LYS A 126 12.67 5.10 -54.28
C LYS A 126 13.68 5.25 -55.43
N MET A 127 14.61 4.30 -55.57
CA MET A 127 15.54 4.28 -56.72
C MET A 127 14.82 4.04 -58.05
N ALA A 128 13.82 3.15 -58.09
CA ALA A 128 12.96 2.98 -59.28
C ALA A 128 12.30 4.31 -59.67
N ASP A 129 11.71 5.01 -58.70
CA ASP A 129 11.05 6.29 -58.94
C ASP A 129 12.03 7.40 -59.39
N GLU A 130 13.24 7.44 -58.83
CA GLU A 130 14.26 8.45 -59.16
C GLU A 130 14.97 8.20 -60.50
N THR A 131 15.18 6.93 -60.89
CA THR A 131 15.93 6.55 -62.11
C THR A 131 15.03 6.24 -63.30
N GLY A 132 13.74 6.00 -63.09
CA GLY A 132 12.79 5.57 -64.14
C GLY A 132 13.08 4.16 -64.68
N LEU A 133 13.93 3.39 -64.01
CA LEU A 133 14.26 2.00 -64.36
C LEU A 133 13.27 1.04 -63.69
N ASP A 134 12.89 -0.02 -64.42
CA ASP A 134 11.99 -1.04 -63.89
C ASP A 134 12.74 -2.00 -62.96
N PHE A 135 12.44 -1.91 -61.66
CA PHE A 135 12.91 -2.83 -60.62
C PHE A 135 11.79 -3.73 -60.07
N SER A 136 10.66 -3.86 -60.77
CA SER A 136 9.47 -4.60 -60.29
C SER A 136 9.80 -6.04 -59.89
N ASP A 137 10.61 -6.76 -60.67
CA ASP A 137 11.00 -8.14 -60.35
C ASP A 137 11.84 -8.23 -59.07
N GLN A 138 12.72 -7.25 -58.84
CA GLN A 138 13.58 -7.21 -57.66
C GLN A 138 12.76 -6.86 -56.42
N ILE A 139 11.80 -5.94 -56.55
CA ILE A 139 10.85 -5.57 -55.50
C ILE A 139 10.00 -6.79 -55.12
N ASN A 140 9.41 -7.48 -56.10
CA ASN A 140 8.61 -8.69 -55.87
C ASN A 140 9.42 -9.80 -55.19
N LEU A 141 10.68 -10.00 -55.59
CA LEU A 141 11.58 -10.96 -54.96
C LEU A 141 11.89 -10.58 -53.50
N LEU A 142 12.16 -9.30 -53.22
CA LEU A 142 12.43 -8.82 -51.88
C LEU A 142 11.18 -8.90 -50.98
N GLU A 143 10.00 -8.60 -51.53
CA GLU A 143 8.72 -8.74 -50.82
C GLU A 143 8.42 -10.20 -50.49
N SER A 144 8.62 -11.12 -51.44
CA SER A 144 8.47 -12.56 -51.18
C SER A 144 9.45 -13.04 -50.10
N LYS A 145 10.70 -12.59 -50.12
CA LYS A 145 11.70 -12.90 -49.08
C LYS A 145 11.31 -12.30 -47.73
N TYR A 146 10.77 -11.09 -47.72
CA TYR A 146 10.27 -10.44 -46.51
C TYR A 146 9.12 -11.23 -45.90
N GLN A 147 8.12 -11.62 -46.70
CA GLN A 147 6.99 -12.42 -46.23
C GLN A 147 7.43 -13.79 -45.69
N GLN A 148 8.37 -14.44 -46.36
CA GLN A 148 8.93 -15.70 -45.88
C GLN A 148 9.70 -15.53 -44.57
N ALA A 149 10.60 -14.54 -44.48
CA ALA A 149 11.35 -14.25 -43.27
C ALA A 149 10.44 -13.86 -42.09
N LEU A 150 9.35 -13.13 -42.36
CA LEU A 150 8.35 -12.75 -41.37
C LEU A 150 7.64 -14.00 -40.85
N LYS A 151 7.16 -14.87 -41.74
CA LYS A 151 6.54 -16.14 -41.34
C LYS A 151 7.51 -17.01 -40.54
N ASP A 152 8.74 -17.19 -41.01
CA ASP A 152 9.75 -18.00 -40.34
C ASP A 152 10.09 -17.47 -38.93
N LEU A 153 10.19 -16.14 -38.78
CA LEU A 153 10.44 -15.50 -37.49
C LEU A 153 9.31 -15.76 -36.48
N TYR A 154 8.06 -15.50 -36.85
CA TYR A 154 6.93 -15.64 -35.92
C TYR A 154 6.55 -17.10 -35.63
N THR A 155 6.88 -18.03 -36.53
CA THR A 155 6.70 -19.48 -36.27
C THR A 155 7.71 -20.03 -35.26
N HIS A 156 8.95 -19.50 -35.23
CA HIS A 156 10.04 -20.01 -34.38
C HIS A 156 10.41 -19.07 -33.23
N LEU A 157 9.43 -18.41 -32.62
CA LEU A 157 9.67 -17.52 -31.50
C LEU A 157 10.13 -18.25 -30.24
N THR A 158 11.24 -17.79 -29.67
CA THR A 158 11.72 -18.20 -28.35
C THR A 158 10.77 -17.71 -27.23
N PRO A 159 10.77 -18.34 -26.04
CA PRO A 159 9.92 -17.92 -24.93
C PRO A 159 10.08 -16.45 -24.53
N ILE A 160 11.29 -15.91 -24.57
CA ILE A 160 11.54 -14.50 -24.25
C ILE A 160 11.03 -13.55 -25.36
N GLN A 161 11.05 -13.97 -26.62
CA GLN A 161 10.46 -13.19 -27.71
C GLN A 161 8.94 -13.16 -27.61
N ARG A 162 8.29 -14.29 -27.27
CA ARG A 162 6.85 -14.33 -26.96
C ARG A 162 6.50 -13.43 -25.77
N LEU A 163 7.30 -13.45 -24.69
CA LEU A 163 7.14 -12.51 -23.57
C LEU A 163 7.22 -11.04 -24.03
N ASN A 164 8.14 -10.70 -24.93
CA ASN A 164 8.22 -9.34 -25.47
C ASN A 164 6.99 -8.94 -26.28
N ILE A 165 6.37 -9.89 -27.01
CA ILE A 165 5.10 -9.69 -27.71
C ILE A 165 3.94 -9.55 -26.72
N ALA A 166 3.92 -10.35 -25.63
CA ALA A 166 2.94 -10.21 -24.54
C ALA A 166 3.04 -8.85 -23.84
N ARG A 167 4.25 -8.28 -23.78
CA ARG A 167 4.55 -6.94 -23.23
C ARG A 167 4.48 -5.83 -24.26
N HIS A 168 4.02 -6.11 -25.49
CA HIS A 168 4.02 -5.12 -26.54
C HIS A 168 3.15 -3.91 -26.14
N PRO A 169 3.63 -2.65 -26.28
CA PRO A 169 2.90 -1.47 -25.81
C PRO A 169 1.53 -1.28 -26.46
N ASN A 170 1.36 -1.77 -27.70
CA ASN A 170 0.10 -1.71 -28.43
C ASN A 170 -0.70 -3.01 -28.35
N ARG A 171 -0.32 -3.95 -27.46
CA ARG A 171 -1.11 -5.17 -27.26
C ARG A 171 -2.52 -4.78 -26.80
N PRO A 172 -3.59 -5.32 -27.41
CA PRO A 172 -4.95 -4.98 -27.03
C PRO A 172 -5.20 -5.30 -25.56
N THR A 173 -5.81 -4.36 -24.86
CA THR A 173 -6.12 -4.49 -23.42
C THR A 173 -7.48 -5.15 -23.22
N PHE A 174 -7.81 -5.49 -21.97
CA PHE A 174 -9.11 -6.08 -21.61
C PHE A 174 -10.31 -5.33 -22.22
N LEU A 175 -10.39 -4.01 -22.04
CA LEU A 175 -11.48 -3.20 -22.58
C LEU A 175 -11.49 -3.14 -24.11
N ASP A 176 -10.33 -3.22 -24.78
CA ASP A 176 -10.29 -3.27 -26.25
C ASP A 176 -10.98 -4.55 -26.77
N HIS A 177 -10.79 -5.68 -26.09
CA HIS A 177 -11.46 -6.94 -26.43
C HIS A 177 -12.94 -6.91 -26.05
N VAL A 178 -13.29 -6.53 -24.83
CA VAL A 178 -14.68 -6.54 -24.35
C VAL A 178 -15.57 -5.66 -25.22
N LEU A 179 -15.12 -4.46 -25.55
CA LEU A 179 -15.90 -3.54 -26.38
C LEU A 179 -16.02 -4.01 -27.85
N ASN A 180 -15.12 -4.87 -28.33
CA ASN A 180 -15.19 -5.44 -29.67
C ASN A 180 -16.11 -6.69 -29.75
N ILE A 181 -16.23 -7.45 -28.65
CA ILE A 181 -16.99 -8.71 -28.64
C ILE A 181 -18.40 -8.57 -28.07
N THR A 182 -18.71 -7.50 -27.34
CA THR A 182 -20.01 -7.32 -26.68
C THR A 182 -20.92 -6.35 -27.44
N ASP A 183 -22.22 -6.67 -27.49
CA ASP A 183 -23.25 -5.83 -28.12
C ASP A 183 -23.65 -4.66 -27.20
N LYS A 184 -23.69 -4.94 -25.89
CA LYS A 184 -23.99 -4.00 -24.82
C LYS A 184 -22.97 -4.20 -23.71
N TRP A 185 -22.49 -3.10 -23.14
CA TRP A 185 -21.52 -3.10 -22.06
C TRP A 185 -21.91 -2.11 -20.98
N VAL A 186 -21.85 -2.54 -19.72
CA VAL A 186 -22.03 -1.69 -18.54
C VAL A 186 -20.90 -1.99 -17.55
N GLU A 187 -19.99 -1.02 -17.40
CA GLU A 187 -18.91 -1.10 -16.41
C GLU A 187 -19.47 -0.94 -14.99
N LEU A 188 -18.96 -1.74 -14.06
CA LEU A 188 -19.32 -1.76 -12.64
C LEU A 188 -18.08 -1.46 -11.79
N HIS A 189 -18.26 -0.61 -10.79
CA HIS A 189 -17.18 0.00 -10.02
C HIS A 189 -17.23 -0.31 -8.52
N GLY A 190 -16.06 -0.28 -7.89
CA GLY A 190 -15.86 -0.27 -6.45
C GLY A 190 -15.87 -1.64 -5.76
N ASP A 191 -15.25 -1.72 -4.60
CA ASP A 191 -15.27 -2.91 -3.73
C ASP A 191 -16.28 -2.81 -2.57
N ARG A 192 -16.94 -1.65 -2.42
CA ARG A 192 -17.81 -1.27 -1.28
C ARG A 192 -17.06 -1.05 0.05
N ALA A 193 -15.73 -1.01 0.04
CA ALA A 193 -14.88 -0.64 1.17
C ALA A 193 -14.19 0.73 0.99
N GLY A 194 -14.51 1.45 -0.08
CA GLY A 194 -14.15 2.87 -0.27
C GLY A 194 -13.12 3.14 -1.37
N TYR A 195 -12.75 2.14 -2.17
CA TYR A 195 -11.85 2.34 -3.30
C TYR A 195 -12.29 1.54 -4.53
N ASP A 196 -12.24 2.18 -5.70
CA ASP A 196 -12.39 1.50 -7.00
C ASP A 196 -11.01 1.39 -7.63
N ASP A 197 -10.47 0.18 -7.63
CA ASP A 197 -9.14 -0.07 -8.19
C ASP A 197 -9.16 0.04 -9.71
N PRO A 198 -8.44 1.00 -10.30
CA PRO A 198 -8.44 1.19 -11.75
C PRO A 198 -7.75 0.02 -12.48
N ALA A 199 -6.89 -0.76 -11.83
CA ALA A 199 -6.20 -1.90 -12.46
C ALA A 199 -7.12 -3.10 -12.71
N ILE A 200 -8.29 -3.17 -12.06
CA ILE A 200 -9.31 -4.21 -12.31
C ILE A 200 -10.57 -3.54 -12.86
N VAL A 201 -11.00 -3.94 -14.05
CA VAL A 201 -12.26 -3.51 -14.62
C VAL A 201 -13.24 -4.67 -14.59
N THR A 202 -14.49 -4.37 -14.26
CA THR A 202 -15.56 -5.35 -14.17
C THR A 202 -16.82 -4.80 -14.81
N GLY A 203 -17.68 -5.65 -15.35
CA GLY A 203 -18.94 -5.19 -15.93
C GLY A 203 -19.77 -6.31 -16.52
N ILE A 204 -21.00 -5.98 -16.88
CA ILE A 204 -21.93 -6.90 -17.53
C ILE A 204 -21.93 -6.58 -19.02
N GLY A 205 -21.74 -7.61 -19.83
CA GLY A 205 -21.84 -7.50 -21.28
C GLY A 205 -22.72 -8.58 -21.88
N SER A 206 -23.22 -8.34 -23.09
CA SER A 206 -23.94 -9.35 -23.87
C SER A 206 -23.16 -9.77 -25.09
N ILE A 207 -23.10 -11.08 -25.35
CA ILE A 207 -22.60 -11.67 -26.59
C ILE A 207 -23.76 -12.46 -27.19
N GLU A 208 -24.23 -12.07 -28.37
CA GLU A 208 -25.30 -12.80 -29.09
C GLU A 208 -26.56 -13.00 -28.22
N GLY A 209 -26.91 -11.96 -27.46
CA GLY A 209 -28.06 -11.94 -26.55
C GLY A 209 -27.86 -12.65 -25.20
N LYS A 210 -26.80 -13.45 -25.02
CA LYS A 210 -26.44 -14.07 -23.73
C LYS A 210 -25.64 -13.09 -22.87
N ARG A 211 -25.95 -13.02 -21.56
CA ARG A 211 -25.33 -12.08 -20.61
C ARG A 211 -24.18 -12.74 -19.84
N TYR A 212 -23.08 -12.02 -19.70
CA TYR A 212 -21.88 -12.49 -19.02
C TYR A 212 -21.35 -11.42 -18.06
N MET A 213 -20.77 -11.86 -16.94
CA MET A 213 -19.96 -11.02 -16.08
C MET A 213 -18.51 -11.05 -16.57
N PHE A 214 -17.98 -9.91 -16.99
CA PHE A 214 -16.59 -9.76 -17.40
C PHE A 214 -15.77 -9.14 -16.29
N ILE A 215 -14.58 -9.69 -16.05
CA ILE A 215 -13.63 -9.22 -15.04
C ILE A 215 -12.24 -9.30 -15.64
N GLY A 216 -11.45 -8.24 -15.61
CA GLY A 216 -10.09 -8.33 -16.15
C GLY A 216 -9.13 -7.30 -15.58
N GLN A 217 -7.84 -7.61 -15.64
CA GLN A 217 -6.83 -6.58 -15.41
C GLN A 217 -6.79 -5.65 -16.62
N GLN A 218 -6.81 -4.34 -16.34
CA GLN A 218 -6.78 -3.31 -17.37
C GLN A 218 -5.43 -2.61 -17.32
N LYS A 219 -4.59 -2.83 -18.34
CA LYS A 219 -3.42 -1.99 -18.61
C LYS A 219 -3.83 -0.69 -19.32
N GLY A 220 -2.91 0.26 -19.44
CA GLY A 220 -3.14 1.49 -20.21
C GLY A 220 -2.57 1.41 -21.62
N ARG A 221 -3.22 2.07 -22.58
CA ARG A 221 -2.76 2.11 -23.98
C ARG A 221 -1.63 3.12 -24.22
N ASN A 222 -1.38 3.99 -23.24
CA ASN A 222 -0.30 4.97 -23.25
C ASN A 222 0.26 5.18 -21.84
N THR A 223 1.34 5.94 -21.71
CA THR A 223 2.01 6.15 -20.41
C THR A 223 1.09 6.76 -19.34
N LYS A 224 0.22 7.70 -19.71
CA LYS A 224 -0.71 8.34 -18.76
C LYS A 224 -1.75 7.36 -18.25
N GLU A 225 -2.38 6.61 -19.17
CA GLU A 225 -3.32 5.55 -18.82
C GLU A 225 -2.64 4.44 -18.00
N ASN A 226 -1.40 4.07 -18.33
CA ASN A 226 -0.66 3.05 -17.60
C ASN A 226 -0.41 3.47 -16.15
N ILE A 227 -0.01 4.72 -15.90
CA ILE A 227 0.15 5.22 -14.53
C ILE A 227 -1.19 5.22 -13.79
N GLN A 228 -2.27 5.68 -14.44
CA GLN A 228 -3.61 5.71 -13.83
C GLN A 228 -4.12 4.30 -13.49
N ARG A 229 -3.85 3.32 -14.35
CA ARG A 229 -4.28 1.93 -14.22
C ARG A 229 -3.25 1.07 -13.46
N ASN A 230 -2.26 1.70 -12.84
CA ASN A 230 -1.17 1.02 -12.13
C ASN A 230 -0.50 -0.09 -12.94
N PHE A 231 -0.35 0.11 -14.26
CA PHE A 231 0.19 -0.86 -15.22
C PHE A 231 -0.54 -2.22 -15.21
N GLY A 232 -1.81 -2.25 -14.82
CA GLY A 232 -2.59 -3.48 -14.66
C GLY A 232 -2.16 -4.30 -13.45
N MET A 233 -1.51 -3.69 -12.44
CA MET A 233 -1.17 -4.33 -11.16
C MET A 233 -2.23 -4.01 -10.09
N PRO A 234 -3.10 -4.96 -9.73
CA PRO A 234 -4.16 -4.70 -8.77
C PRO A 234 -3.63 -4.59 -7.34
N THR A 235 -4.21 -3.66 -6.59
CA THR A 235 -4.15 -3.59 -5.12
C THR A 235 -5.18 -4.56 -4.52
N PRO A 236 -5.24 -4.73 -3.18
CA PRO A 236 -6.19 -5.66 -2.55
C PRO A 236 -7.65 -5.32 -2.87
N HIS A 237 -7.97 -4.03 -3.02
CA HIS A 237 -9.32 -3.57 -3.38
C HIS A 237 -9.74 -4.06 -4.77
N GLY A 238 -8.80 -4.19 -5.72
CA GLY A 238 -9.09 -4.73 -7.05
C GLY A 238 -9.55 -6.20 -6.98
N TYR A 239 -8.89 -7.02 -6.17
CA TYR A 239 -9.31 -8.40 -5.96
C TYR A 239 -10.63 -8.50 -5.21
N ARG A 240 -10.86 -7.66 -4.20
CA ARG A 240 -12.15 -7.59 -3.49
C ARG A 240 -13.29 -7.14 -4.40
N LYS A 241 -13.06 -6.16 -5.28
CA LYS A 241 -13.98 -5.76 -6.35
C LYS A 241 -14.29 -6.94 -7.27
N ALA A 242 -13.26 -7.64 -7.75
CA ALA A 242 -13.44 -8.83 -8.60
C ALA A 242 -14.30 -9.89 -7.91
N LEU A 243 -14.00 -10.23 -6.66
CA LEU A 243 -14.78 -11.20 -5.89
C LEU A 243 -16.23 -10.75 -5.67
N ARG A 244 -16.46 -9.47 -5.38
CA ARG A 244 -17.81 -8.91 -5.25
C ARG A 244 -18.62 -9.13 -6.52
N MET A 245 -17.99 -8.93 -7.68
CA MET A 245 -18.63 -9.15 -8.99
C MET A 245 -18.82 -10.63 -9.31
N MET A 246 -17.89 -11.51 -8.92
CA MET A 246 -18.06 -12.96 -9.04
C MET A 246 -19.23 -13.45 -8.20
N ARG A 247 -19.36 -13.00 -6.95
CA ARG A 247 -20.51 -13.32 -6.08
C ARG A 247 -21.82 -12.79 -6.63
N TYR A 248 -21.80 -11.59 -7.21
CA TYR A 248 -22.98 -11.03 -7.87
C TYR A 248 -23.39 -11.87 -9.09
N ALA A 249 -22.42 -12.29 -9.90
CA ALA A 249 -22.66 -13.16 -11.04
C ALA A 249 -23.21 -14.53 -10.60
N ASP A 250 -22.63 -15.13 -9.56
CA ASP A 250 -23.08 -16.40 -8.98
C ASP A 250 -24.53 -16.33 -8.47
N HIS A 251 -24.86 -15.27 -7.74
CA HIS A 251 -26.21 -15.04 -7.22
C HIS A 251 -27.27 -14.92 -8.33
N HIS A 252 -26.92 -14.25 -9.44
CA HIS A 252 -27.85 -14.00 -10.54
C HIS A 252 -27.76 -15.03 -11.68
N GLY A 253 -26.90 -16.04 -11.56
CA GLY A 253 -26.71 -17.06 -12.59
C GLY A 253 -26.01 -16.58 -13.86
N PHE A 254 -25.20 -15.51 -13.78
CA PHE A 254 -24.41 -15.06 -14.93
C PHE A 254 -23.12 -15.86 -15.05
N PRO A 255 -22.82 -16.47 -16.22
CA PRO A 255 -21.49 -17.00 -16.51
C PRO A 255 -20.40 -15.93 -16.38
N ILE A 256 -19.22 -16.34 -15.91
CA ILE A 256 -18.11 -15.42 -15.62
C ILE A 256 -17.00 -15.62 -16.65
N ILE A 257 -16.53 -14.53 -17.24
CA ILE A 257 -15.38 -14.51 -18.14
C ILE A 257 -14.31 -13.62 -17.52
N THR A 258 -13.14 -14.19 -17.24
CA THR A 258 -12.00 -13.44 -16.71
C THR A 258 -10.91 -13.27 -17.74
N PHE A 259 -10.28 -12.10 -17.75
CA PHE A 259 -9.18 -11.75 -18.64
C PHE A 259 -7.92 -11.44 -17.85
N ILE A 260 -6.87 -12.20 -18.10
CA ILE A 260 -5.60 -12.07 -17.40
C ILE A 260 -4.60 -11.26 -18.24
N ASP A 261 -4.23 -10.09 -17.72
CA ASP A 261 -3.13 -9.26 -18.25
C ASP A 261 -2.47 -8.40 -17.18
N THR A 262 -1.60 -9.01 -16.39
CA THR A 262 -0.91 -8.37 -15.28
C THR A 262 0.52 -8.86 -15.14
N PRO A 263 1.50 -7.97 -14.90
CA PRO A 263 2.85 -8.40 -14.51
C PRO A 263 2.87 -8.98 -13.08
N GLY A 264 1.83 -8.74 -12.28
CA GLY A 264 1.67 -9.25 -10.93
C GLY A 264 0.79 -8.35 -10.06
N ALA A 265 0.51 -8.81 -8.84
CA ALA A 265 -0.14 -7.98 -7.84
C ALA A 265 0.76 -6.79 -7.46
N PHE A 266 0.16 -5.65 -7.14
CA PHE A 266 0.94 -4.47 -6.77
C PHE A 266 1.65 -4.71 -5.43
N ALA A 267 2.99 -4.59 -5.45
CA ALA A 267 3.86 -4.90 -4.32
C ALA A 267 4.35 -3.60 -3.65
N ASP A 268 3.44 -2.88 -3.01
CA ASP A 268 3.76 -1.70 -2.20
C ASP A 268 3.40 -1.91 -0.72
N LEU A 269 3.95 -1.07 0.16
CA LEU A 269 3.74 -1.15 1.61
C LEU A 269 2.25 -1.11 1.97
N LYS A 270 1.48 -0.25 1.29
CA LYS A 270 0.06 -0.07 1.58
C LYS A 270 -0.76 -1.29 1.18
N SER A 271 -0.44 -1.97 0.07
CA SER A 271 -1.11 -3.21 -0.31
C SER A 271 -0.86 -4.32 0.71
N GLU A 272 0.35 -4.41 1.26
CA GLU A 272 0.66 -5.36 2.33
C GLU A 272 -0.11 -5.05 3.62
N GLU A 273 -0.12 -3.79 4.07
CA GLU A 273 -0.91 -3.35 5.25
C GLU A 273 -2.40 -3.64 5.10
N LEU A 274 -2.92 -3.54 3.88
CA LEU A 274 -4.32 -3.79 3.54
C LEU A 274 -4.63 -5.27 3.22
N GLY A 275 -3.64 -6.17 3.28
CA GLY A 275 -3.84 -7.60 3.11
C GLY A 275 -3.89 -8.07 1.65
N GLN A 276 -2.85 -7.79 0.86
CA GLN A 276 -2.72 -8.29 -0.52
C GLN A 276 -2.79 -9.82 -0.62
N GLY A 277 -2.06 -10.51 0.25
CA GLY A 277 -2.11 -11.97 0.32
C GLY A 277 -3.48 -12.51 0.73
N GLU A 278 -4.17 -11.83 1.66
CA GLU A 278 -5.53 -12.17 2.09
C GLU A 278 -6.53 -12.03 0.94
N ALA A 279 -6.52 -10.90 0.25
CA ALA A 279 -7.45 -10.64 -0.85
C ALA A 279 -7.28 -11.66 -1.99
N ILE A 280 -6.04 -12.02 -2.33
CA ILE A 280 -5.75 -13.08 -3.32
C ILE A 280 -6.27 -14.42 -2.81
N ALA A 281 -5.90 -14.84 -1.61
CA ALA A 281 -6.27 -16.14 -1.06
C ALA A 281 -7.81 -16.29 -0.93
N HIS A 282 -8.49 -15.22 -0.53
CA HIS A 282 -9.93 -15.20 -0.42
C HIS A 282 -10.59 -15.35 -1.79
N ASN A 283 -10.08 -14.69 -2.84
CA ASN A 283 -10.58 -14.93 -4.19
C ASN A 283 -10.41 -16.40 -4.60
N LEU A 284 -9.22 -16.98 -4.43
CA LEU A 284 -8.96 -18.38 -4.81
C LEU A 284 -9.96 -19.33 -4.13
N ARG A 285 -10.15 -19.18 -2.81
CA ARG A 285 -11.07 -20.01 -2.04
C ARG A 285 -12.50 -19.92 -2.56
N GLU A 286 -13.00 -18.71 -2.79
CA GLU A 286 -14.38 -18.49 -3.20
C GLU A 286 -14.64 -18.93 -4.64
N MET A 287 -13.65 -18.76 -5.53
CA MET A 287 -13.76 -19.18 -6.93
C MET A 287 -13.98 -20.68 -7.09
N PHE A 288 -13.53 -21.53 -6.15
CA PHE A 288 -13.85 -22.96 -6.17
C PHE A 288 -15.33 -23.26 -5.92
N GLY A 289 -16.04 -22.38 -5.20
CA GLY A 289 -17.44 -22.58 -4.81
C GLY A 289 -18.47 -21.95 -5.75
N LEU A 290 -18.06 -21.24 -6.81
CA LEU A 290 -18.98 -20.59 -7.75
C LEU A 290 -19.78 -21.65 -8.55
N LYS A 291 -21.10 -21.55 -8.50
CA LYS A 291 -22.08 -22.45 -9.15
C LYS A 291 -22.27 -22.14 -10.63
N VAL A 292 -21.81 -20.98 -11.09
CA VAL A 292 -21.81 -20.58 -12.50
C VAL A 292 -20.53 -21.03 -13.21
N PRO A 293 -20.57 -21.24 -14.55
CA PRO A 293 -19.38 -21.55 -15.32
C PRO A 293 -18.42 -20.35 -15.36
N VAL A 294 -17.13 -20.65 -15.21
CA VAL A 294 -16.05 -19.65 -15.23
C VAL A 294 -15.05 -20.01 -16.33
N VAL A 295 -14.74 -19.04 -17.20
CA VAL A 295 -13.72 -19.18 -18.24
C VAL A 295 -12.68 -18.07 -18.08
N THR A 296 -11.40 -18.45 -18.02
CA THR A 296 -10.27 -17.52 -17.94
C THR A 296 -9.55 -17.46 -19.28
N ILE A 297 -9.16 -16.27 -19.72
CA ILE A 297 -8.34 -16.07 -20.92
C ILE A 297 -7.13 -15.22 -20.57
N VAL A 298 -5.93 -15.79 -20.70
CA VAL A 298 -4.68 -15.03 -20.57
C VAL A 298 -4.42 -14.32 -21.90
N ILE A 299 -4.64 -13.00 -21.90
CA ILE A 299 -4.51 -12.18 -23.11
C ILE A 299 -3.15 -11.53 -23.23
N GLY A 300 -2.37 -11.41 -22.15
CA GLY A 300 -1.04 -10.82 -22.18
C GLY A 300 -0.10 -11.52 -21.21
N GLU A 301 0.18 -10.87 -20.08
CA GLU A 301 0.98 -11.46 -19.01
C GLU A 301 0.12 -12.07 -17.91
N GLY A 302 0.41 -13.31 -17.53
CA GLY A 302 -0.09 -13.95 -16.33
C GLY A 302 0.95 -13.90 -15.22
N GLY A 303 0.99 -12.81 -14.46
CA GLY A 303 1.94 -12.62 -13.38
C GLY A 303 1.51 -13.25 -12.04
N SER A 304 2.07 -14.41 -11.71
CA SER A 304 2.06 -15.01 -10.36
C SER A 304 0.66 -15.09 -9.72
N GLY A 305 0.59 -14.95 -8.40
CA GLY A 305 -0.66 -14.93 -7.63
C GLY A 305 -1.63 -13.81 -8.03
N GLY A 306 -1.13 -12.70 -8.59
CA GLY A 306 -1.99 -11.61 -9.03
C GLY A 306 -2.84 -11.95 -10.26
N ALA A 307 -2.29 -12.76 -11.17
CA ALA A 307 -3.04 -13.37 -12.25
C ALA A 307 -3.97 -14.49 -11.73
N LEU A 308 -3.44 -15.36 -10.86
CA LEU A 308 -4.18 -16.51 -10.35
C LEU A 308 -5.42 -16.11 -9.53
N ALA A 309 -5.41 -14.94 -8.88
CA ALA A 309 -6.51 -14.39 -8.09
C ALA A 309 -7.83 -14.22 -8.86
N ILE A 310 -7.81 -14.24 -10.19
CA ILE A 310 -9.01 -14.27 -11.04
C ILE A 310 -8.96 -15.42 -12.05
N GLY A 311 -8.06 -16.39 -11.85
CA GLY A 311 -7.74 -17.46 -12.78
C GLY A 311 -8.32 -18.84 -12.44
N CYS A 312 -8.96 -19.01 -11.27
CA CYS A 312 -9.55 -20.27 -10.82
C CYS A 312 -10.84 -20.61 -11.59
N ALA A 313 -10.70 -21.08 -12.82
CA ALA A 313 -11.80 -21.29 -13.77
C ALA A 313 -12.01 -22.75 -14.16
N ASN A 314 -13.21 -23.06 -14.70
CA ASN A 314 -13.50 -24.35 -15.33
C ASN A 314 -12.56 -24.57 -16.51
N LYS A 315 -12.46 -23.59 -17.43
CA LYS A 315 -11.48 -23.61 -18.52
C LYS A 315 -10.59 -22.37 -18.52
N LEU A 316 -9.31 -22.56 -18.84
CA LEU A 316 -8.29 -21.54 -18.96
C LEU A 316 -7.68 -21.64 -20.35
N PHE A 317 -7.84 -20.59 -21.13
CA PHE A 317 -7.21 -20.45 -22.44
C PHE A 317 -6.10 -19.42 -22.38
N MET A 318 -5.15 -19.56 -23.28
CA MET A 318 -4.08 -18.58 -23.46
C MET A 318 -4.03 -18.14 -24.90
N MET A 319 -3.84 -16.85 -25.15
CA MET A 319 -3.48 -16.40 -26.49
C MET A 319 -2.08 -16.92 -26.85
N GLU A 320 -1.83 -17.11 -28.14
CA GLU A 320 -0.63 -17.80 -28.64
C GLU A 320 0.69 -17.20 -28.12
N ASN A 321 0.77 -15.87 -28.01
CA ASN A 321 1.95 -15.17 -27.50
C ASN A 321 1.83 -14.76 -26.04
N ALA A 322 0.71 -15.06 -25.37
CA ALA A 322 0.56 -14.82 -23.95
C ALA A 322 1.48 -15.75 -23.13
N VAL A 323 1.80 -15.30 -21.92
CA VAL A 323 2.68 -16.01 -20.99
C VAL A 323 2.02 -16.14 -19.63
N PHE A 324 2.31 -17.22 -18.91
CA PHE A 324 1.82 -17.40 -17.53
C PHE A 324 2.95 -17.99 -16.68
N PHE A 325 3.26 -17.37 -15.55
CA PHE A 325 4.42 -17.74 -14.75
C PHE A 325 4.23 -17.49 -13.26
N VAL A 326 4.92 -18.28 -12.43
CA VAL A 326 4.95 -18.11 -10.96
C VAL A 326 5.76 -16.88 -10.53
N ALA A 327 6.81 -16.56 -11.27
CA ALA A 327 7.66 -15.39 -11.05
C ALA A 327 8.17 -14.89 -12.39
N SER A 328 8.36 -13.57 -12.52
CA SER A 328 8.87 -13.01 -13.78
C SER A 328 10.24 -13.61 -14.12
N PRO A 329 10.55 -13.82 -15.42
CA PRO A 329 11.86 -14.36 -15.81
C PRO A 329 13.02 -13.53 -15.27
N GLU A 330 12.85 -12.22 -15.14
CA GLU A 330 13.83 -11.32 -14.55
C GLU A 330 14.06 -11.59 -13.05
N ALA A 331 12.97 -11.76 -12.28
CA ALA A 331 13.05 -12.06 -10.85
C ALA A 331 13.65 -13.46 -10.62
N CYS A 332 13.19 -14.46 -11.37
CA CYS A 332 13.74 -15.81 -11.33
C CYS A 332 15.25 -15.82 -11.67
N ALA A 333 15.66 -15.08 -12.69
CA ALA A 333 17.06 -14.92 -13.08
C ALA A 333 17.91 -14.26 -11.99
N ALA A 334 17.39 -13.22 -11.34
CA ALA A 334 18.06 -12.54 -10.24
C ALA A 334 18.27 -13.45 -9.02
N ILE A 335 17.33 -14.35 -8.73
CA ILE A 335 17.43 -15.27 -7.58
C ILE A 335 18.34 -16.46 -7.89
N LEU A 336 18.08 -17.18 -8.99
CA LEU A 336 18.77 -18.44 -9.28
C LEU A 336 20.14 -18.26 -9.92
N TRP A 337 20.32 -17.22 -10.74
CA TRP A 337 21.56 -16.93 -11.46
C TRP A 337 22.29 -15.69 -10.93
N LYS A 338 21.75 -15.00 -9.91
CA LYS A 338 22.31 -13.74 -9.39
C LYS A 338 22.52 -12.67 -10.48
N SER A 339 21.75 -12.75 -11.56
CA SER A 339 21.89 -11.89 -12.74
C SER A 339 20.60 -11.83 -13.54
N SER A 340 20.01 -10.64 -13.65
CA SER A 340 18.82 -10.41 -14.47
C SER A 340 19.05 -10.66 -15.97
N LYS A 341 20.30 -10.60 -16.43
CA LYS A 341 20.67 -10.92 -17.83
C LYS A 341 20.38 -12.36 -18.21
N ALA A 342 20.22 -13.26 -17.24
CA ALA A 342 19.83 -14.65 -17.48
C ALA A 342 18.31 -14.84 -17.69
N ALA A 343 17.52 -13.77 -17.81
CA ALA A 343 16.07 -13.84 -18.05
C ALA A 343 15.66 -14.72 -19.25
N PRO A 344 16.34 -14.72 -20.41
CA PRO A 344 16.01 -15.64 -21.51
C PRO A 344 16.09 -17.12 -21.09
N LYS A 345 17.18 -17.47 -20.39
CA LYS A 345 17.40 -18.82 -19.86
C LYS A 345 16.35 -19.19 -18.80
N ALA A 346 15.99 -18.24 -17.94
CA ALA A 346 14.94 -18.44 -16.94
C ALA A 346 13.57 -18.67 -17.60
N ALA A 347 13.20 -17.89 -18.63
CA ALA A 347 11.95 -18.02 -19.36
C ALA A 347 11.80 -19.42 -20.00
N GLU A 348 12.88 -19.94 -20.61
CA GLU A 348 12.91 -21.29 -21.17
C GLU A 348 12.73 -22.37 -20.09
N LYS A 349 13.44 -22.25 -18.95
CA LYS A 349 13.36 -23.24 -17.86
C LYS A 349 12.03 -23.22 -17.13
N LEU A 350 11.39 -22.06 -17.02
CA LEU A 350 10.08 -21.90 -16.41
C LEU A 350 8.93 -22.37 -17.32
N LYS A 351 9.18 -22.59 -18.62
CA LYS A 351 8.17 -23.07 -19.58
C LYS A 351 6.89 -22.21 -19.62
N ILE A 352 7.08 -20.90 -19.71
CA ILE A 352 6.01 -19.90 -19.51
C ILE A 352 5.02 -19.74 -20.67
N THR A 353 5.24 -20.41 -21.81
CA THR A 353 4.50 -20.17 -23.05
C THR A 353 3.20 -20.98 -23.12
N ALA A 354 2.20 -20.47 -23.85
CA ALA A 354 0.92 -21.15 -24.04
C ALA A 354 1.05 -22.62 -24.49
N THR A 355 1.95 -22.89 -25.44
CA THR A 355 2.22 -24.26 -25.93
C THR A 355 2.74 -25.19 -24.84
N GLU A 356 3.69 -24.75 -24.03
CA GLU A 356 4.23 -25.58 -22.95
C GLU A 356 3.21 -25.80 -21.83
N LEU A 357 2.42 -24.76 -21.50
CA LEU A 357 1.41 -24.85 -20.46
C LEU A 357 0.21 -25.72 -20.86
N CYS A 358 -0.13 -25.78 -22.15
CA CYS A 358 -1.09 -26.77 -22.66
C CYS A 358 -0.53 -28.20 -22.58
N LYS A 359 0.75 -28.41 -22.92
CA LYS A 359 1.40 -29.73 -22.76
C LYS A 359 1.41 -30.19 -21.30
N LEU A 360 1.58 -29.24 -20.37
CA LEU A 360 1.52 -29.47 -18.92
C LEU A 360 0.08 -29.59 -18.38
N LYS A 361 -0.94 -29.46 -19.23
CA LYS A 361 -2.36 -29.48 -18.87
C LYS A 361 -2.77 -28.41 -17.84
N ILE A 362 -2.03 -27.30 -17.80
CA ILE A 362 -2.36 -26.12 -16.99
C ILE A 362 -3.37 -25.24 -17.74
N ALA A 363 -3.17 -25.08 -19.05
CA ALA A 363 -4.11 -24.43 -19.96
C ALA A 363 -4.84 -25.49 -20.80
N ASP A 364 -6.12 -25.24 -21.10
CA ASP A 364 -7.01 -26.15 -21.82
C ASP A 364 -6.96 -25.93 -23.34
N GLY A 365 -6.38 -24.81 -23.79
CA GLY A 365 -6.22 -24.54 -25.21
C GLY A 365 -5.55 -23.20 -25.51
N ILE A 366 -5.25 -23.01 -26.79
CA ILE A 366 -4.57 -21.82 -27.31
C ILE A 366 -5.51 -21.09 -28.26
N ILE A 367 -5.63 -19.78 -28.09
CA ILE A 367 -6.32 -18.88 -29.03
C ILE A 367 -5.27 -18.33 -30.00
N PRO A 368 -5.40 -18.57 -31.31
CA PRO A 368 -4.41 -18.12 -32.30
C PRO A 368 -4.35 -16.60 -32.35
N GLU A 369 -3.17 -16.07 -32.65
CA GLU A 369 -2.97 -14.64 -32.92
C GLU A 369 -2.72 -14.43 -34.42
N PRO A 370 -3.04 -13.24 -34.96
CA PRO A 370 -2.68 -12.91 -36.33
C PRO A 370 -1.16 -12.89 -36.46
N LEU A 371 -0.66 -13.03 -37.70
CA LEU A 371 0.77 -12.94 -37.96
C LEU A 371 1.31 -11.58 -37.47
N GLY A 372 2.39 -11.61 -36.69
CA GLY A 372 2.88 -10.43 -35.96
C GLY A 372 2.44 -10.32 -34.51
N GLY A 373 1.37 -11.02 -34.12
CA GLY A 373 0.77 -10.99 -32.79
C GLY A 373 -0.47 -10.10 -32.70
N ALA A 374 -1.22 -10.21 -31.62
CA ALA A 374 -2.56 -9.63 -31.41
C ALA A 374 -2.74 -8.13 -31.75
N HIS A 375 -1.66 -7.35 -31.70
CA HIS A 375 -1.68 -5.92 -31.97
C HIS A 375 -1.73 -5.59 -33.47
N THR A 376 -1.46 -6.55 -34.36
CA THR A 376 -1.53 -6.33 -35.82
C THR A 376 -2.99 -6.31 -36.31
N ASP A 377 -3.83 -7.19 -35.77
CA ASP A 377 -5.28 -7.17 -35.99
C ASP A 377 -6.06 -7.43 -34.68
N PRO A 378 -6.28 -6.36 -33.88
CA PRO A 378 -7.04 -6.45 -32.63
C PRO A 378 -8.49 -6.89 -32.84
N SER A 379 -9.10 -6.55 -33.98
CA SER A 379 -10.50 -6.87 -34.26
C SER A 379 -10.64 -8.37 -34.54
N TRP A 380 -9.82 -8.91 -35.43
CA TRP A 380 -9.79 -10.35 -35.71
C TRP A 380 -9.49 -11.15 -34.44
N THR A 381 -8.51 -10.71 -33.66
CA THR A 381 -8.13 -11.36 -32.39
C THR A 381 -9.30 -11.41 -31.42
N SER A 382 -10.05 -10.31 -31.29
CA SER A 382 -11.24 -10.24 -30.44
C SER A 382 -12.32 -11.20 -30.91
N GLN A 383 -12.52 -11.35 -32.23
CA GLN A 383 -13.48 -12.32 -32.76
C GLN A 383 -13.05 -13.78 -32.49
N GLN A 384 -11.75 -14.10 -32.50
CA GLN A 384 -11.27 -15.43 -32.09
C GLN A 384 -11.56 -15.71 -30.60
N ILE A 385 -11.38 -14.70 -29.76
CA ILE A 385 -11.76 -14.76 -28.33
C ILE A 385 -13.27 -15.00 -28.18
N LYS A 386 -14.11 -14.23 -28.91
CA LYS A 386 -15.57 -14.40 -28.91
C LYS A 386 -15.99 -15.81 -29.30
N ALA A 387 -15.40 -16.35 -30.37
CA ALA A 387 -15.70 -17.71 -30.83
C ALA A 387 -15.33 -18.76 -29.78
N MET A 388 -14.16 -18.63 -29.13
CA MET A 388 -13.72 -19.53 -28.06
C MET A 388 -14.65 -19.46 -26.84
N ILE A 389 -15.03 -18.26 -26.43
CA ILE A 389 -15.97 -18.04 -25.32
C ILE A 389 -17.30 -18.72 -25.62
N THR A 390 -17.88 -18.46 -26.79
CA THR A 390 -19.21 -18.97 -27.17
C THR A 390 -19.23 -20.50 -27.16
N LYS A 391 -18.26 -21.12 -27.83
CA LYS A 391 -18.10 -22.58 -27.86
C LYS A 391 -17.93 -23.18 -26.46
N THR A 392 -17.09 -22.56 -25.63
CA THR A 392 -16.81 -23.08 -24.28
C THR A 392 -18.01 -22.93 -23.35
N MET A 393 -18.73 -21.81 -23.45
CA MET A 393 -19.89 -21.54 -22.61
C MET A 393 -21.09 -22.43 -22.99
N GLU A 394 -21.19 -22.86 -24.25
CA GLU A 394 -22.15 -23.89 -24.66
C GLU A 394 -21.81 -25.23 -24.02
N GLU A 395 -20.56 -25.69 -24.13
CA GLU A 395 -20.10 -26.94 -23.52
C GLU A 395 -20.29 -26.96 -21.98
N LEU A 396 -19.90 -25.88 -21.31
CA LEU A 396 -20.07 -25.78 -19.85
C LEU A 396 -21.54 -25.57 -19.45
N GLY A 397 -22.39 -25.07 -20.35
CA GLY A 397 -23.82 -24.89 -20.11
C GLY A 397 -24.62 -26.20 -20.11
N GLU A 398 -24.06 -27.28 -20.66
CA GLU A 398 -24.64 -28.63 -20.62
C GLU A 398 -24.45 -29.32 -19.26
N MET A 399 -23.52 -28.83 -18.43
CA MET A 399 -23.25 -29.37 -17.10
C MET A 399 -24.23 -28.80 -16.07
N ASP A 400 -24.64 -29.62 -15.12
CA ASP A 400 -25.33 -29.17 -13.92
C ASP A 400 -24.35 -28.52 -12.92
N ILE A 401 -24.89 -27.94 -11.85
CA ILE A 401 -24.09 -27.20 -10.85
C ILE A 401 -23.04 -28.10 -10.21
N ASP A 402 -23.41 -29.32 -9.82
CA ASP A 402 -22.49 -30.27 -9.20
C ASP A 402 -21.41 -30.73 -10.19
N GLY A 403 -21.78 -30.93 -11.45
CA GLY A 403 -20.85 -31.17 -12.55
C GLY A 403 -19.85 -30.04 -12.74
N LEU A 404 -20.29 -28.78 -12.72
CA LEU A 404 -19.42 -27.60 -12.85
C LEU A 404 -18.43 -27.48 -11.69
N LEU A 405 -18.88 -27.68 -10.45
CA LEU A 405 -18.04 -27.63 -9.26
C LEU A 405 -17.00 -28.77 -9.27
N ASN A 406 -17.43 -30.00 -9.57
CA ASN A 406 -16.55 -31.15 -9.67
C ASN A 406 -15.54 -31.01 -10.80
N HIS A 407 -15.97 -30.52 -11.98
CA HIS A 407 -15.07 -30.25 -13.11
C HIS A 407 -13.96 -29.27 -12.70
N ARG A 408 -14.31 -28.17 -12.02
CA ARG A 408 -13.32 -27.20 -11.53
C ARG A 408 -12.41 -27.81 -10.47
N HIS A 409 -12.98 -28.52 -9.50
CA HIS A 409 -12.20 -29.16 -8.43
C HIS A 409 -11.16 -30.15 -8.99
N LEU A 410 -11.60 -31.09 -9.84
CA LEU A 410 -10.75 -32.13 -10.42
C LEU A 410 -9.64 -31.56 -11.28
N LYS A 411 -9.92 -30.52 -12.07
CA LYS A 411 -8.92 -29.82 -12.87
C LYS A 411 -7.74 -29.38 -12.00
N PHE A 412 -8.01 -28.63 -10.93
CA PHE A 412 -6.94 -28.12 -10.06
C PHE A 412 -6.31 -29.22 -9.22
N ARG A 413 -7.08 -30.24 -8.80
CA ARG A 413 -6.56 -31.35 -8.00
C ARG A 413 -5.57 -32.24 -8.76
N ALA A 414 -5.70 -32.29 -10.08
CA ALA A 414 -4.79 -33.00 -11.00
C ALA A 414 -3.49 -32.24 -11.30
N LEU A 415 -3.37 -30.95 -10.93
CA LEU A 415 -2.16 -30.17 -11.17
C LEU A 415 -1.05 -30.55 -10.17
N GLY A 416 0.13 -30.84 -10.71
CA GLY A 416 1.32 -31.17 -9.94
C GLY A 416 1.85 -32.57 -10.26
N GLY A 417 3.17 -32.73 -10.18
CA GLY A 417 3.84 -34.03 -10.34
C GLY A 417 4.73 -34.29 -9.13
N PHE A 418 4.60 -35.49 -8.54
CA PHE A 418 5.42 -35.96 -7.44
C PHE A 418 5.70 -37.46 -7.60
N PHE A 419 6.76 -37.94 -6.95
CA PHE A 419 7.10 -39.36 -6.92
C PHE A 419 6.75 -39.93 -5.54
N GLU A 420 5.93 -40.97 -5.48
CA GLU A 420 5.66 -41.71 -4.25
C GLU A 420 6.76 -42.74 -3.98
N GLY A 421 7.13 -42.95 -2.71
CA GLY A 421 8.10 -43.98 -2.31
C GLY A 421 9.57 -43.70 -2.65
N GLY A 422 9.91 -42.47 -3.06
CA GLY A 422 11.31 -42.06 -3.23
C GLY A 422 12.07 -42.06 -1.90
N VAL A 423 13.32 -42.52 -1.90
CA VAL A 423 14.23 -42.38 -0.75
C VAL A 423 14.38 -40.89 -0.46
N VAL A 424 13.84 -40.43 0.68
CA VAL A 424 14.05 -39.06 1.16
C VAL A 424 15.56 -38.90 1.34
N GLU A 425 16.22 -38.12 0.49
CA GLU A 425 17.64 -37.81 0.70
C GLU A 425 17.77 -37.26 2.12
N PRO A 426 18.66 -37.84 2.97
CA PRO A 426 18.82 -37.35 4.33
C PRO A 426 19.17 -35.87 4.27
N GLU A 427 18.56 -35.08 5.15
CA GLU A 427 18.73 -33.62 5.21
C GLU A 427 20.21 -33.25 5.01
N LYS A 428 20.54 -32.69 3.85
CA LYS A 428 21.86 -32.09 3.64
C LYS A 428 21.95 -30.92 4.62
N LYS A 429 22.62 -31.12 5.76
CA LYS A 429 23.04 -30.06 6.67
C LYS A 429 23.89 -29.08 5.88
N ARG A 430 23.26 -28.05 5.32
CA ARG A 430 23.95 -26.91 4.74
C ARG A 430 24.56 -26.17 5.90
N ASN A 431 25.86 -26.40 6.14
CA ASN A 431 26.67 -25.56 7.01
C ASN A 431 26.77 -24.17 6.38
N MET A 432 25.75 -23.35 6.59
CA MET A 432 25.85 -21.91 6.46
C MET A 432 26.91 -21.51 7.49
N LYS A 433 28.18 -21.29 7.06
CA LYS A 433 29.20 -20.72 7.93
C LYS A 433 28.61 -19.42 8.51
N LYS A 434 28.29 -19.42 9.80
CA LYS A 434 28.10 -18.16 10.52
C LYS A 434 29.43 -17.45 10.39
N LYS A 435 29.45 -16.37 9.61
CA LYS A 435 30.56 -15.43 9.63
C LYS A 435 30.47 -14.81 11.02
N GLU A 436 31.29 -15.30 11.96
CA GLU A 436 31.46 -14.67 13.27
C GLU A 436 31.98 -13.26 12.98
N ALA A 437 31.05 -12.31 12.92
CA ALA A 437 31.39 -10.92 13.06
C ALA A 437 31.93 -10.79 14.48
N ASP A 438 33.16 -10.30 14.60
CA ASP A 438 33.85 -10.09 15.86
C ASP A 438 33.01 -9.18 16.76
N ILE A 439 32.20 -9.82 17.62
CA ILE A 439 31.18 -9.17 18.45
C ILE A 439 31.85 -8.14 19.36
N SER A 440 33.11 -8.37 19.74
CA SER A 440 33.91 -7.48 20.58
C SER A 440 34.12 -6.08 19.97
N LYS A 441 34.26 -6.00 18.63
CA LYS A 441 34.39 -4.74 17.89
C LYS A 441 33.05 -4.03 17.76
N VAL A 442 31.99 -4.79 17.49
CA VAL A 442 30.63 -4.26 17.37
C VAL A 442 30.10 -3.75 18.71
N THR A 443 30.42 -4.43 19.83
CA THR A 443 30.05 -3.97 21.17
C THR A 443 30.83 -2.72 21.58
N ALA A 444 32.12 -2.63 21.25
CA ALA A 444 32.91 -1.42 21.52
C ALA A 444 32.40 -0.21 20.72
N ASP A 445 32.05 -0.40 19.45
CA ASP A 445 31.48 0.66 18.61
C ASP A 445 30.10 1.11 19.11
N ILE A 446 29.25 0.16 19.57
CA ILE A 446 27.93 0.46 20.15
C ILE A 446 28.06 1.18 21.51
N GLU A 447 29.01 0.81 22.35
CA GLU A 447 29.24 1.48 23.64
C GLU A 447 29.70 2.92 23.46
N VAL A 448 30.62 3.16 22.52
CA VAL A 448 31.06 4.51 22.14
C VAL A 448 29.89 5.34 21.58
N GLU A 449 29.01 4.71 20.80
CA GLU A 449 27.84 5.38 20.21
C GLU A 449 26.73 5.65 21.24
N ILE A 450 26.55 4.78 22.24
CA ILE A 450 25.66 4.99 23.39
C ILE A 450 26.19 6.11 24.29
N GLU A 451 27.50 6.21 24.48
CA GLU A 451 28.12 7.26 25.28
C GLU A 451 28.03 8.62 24.58
N ASN A 452 28.19 8.65 23.26
CA ASN A 452 27.91 9.82 22.41
C ASN A 452 26.43 10.23 22.44
N LEU A 453 25.50 9.26 22.42
CA LEU A 453 24.06 9.51 22.54
C LEU A 453 23.65 9.98 23.94
N LYS A 454 24.31 9.49 25.01
CA LYS A 454 24.11 10.00 26.38
C LYS A 454 24.62 11.42 26.55
N LYS A 455 25.76 11.77 25.95
CA LYS A 455 26.27 13.15 25.89
C LYS A 455 25.28 14.06 25.15
N ALA A 456 24.81 13.65 23.97
CA ALA A 456 23.81 14.39 23.20
C ALA A 456 22.46 14.52 23.94
N ALA A 457 22.05 13.52 24.72
CA ALA A 457 20.82 13.55 25.51
C ALA A 457 20.92 14.42 26.78
N MET A 458 22.11 14.55 27.37
CA MET A 458 22.35 15.50 28.48
C MET A 458 22.36 16.94 27.97
N GLU A 459 22.93 17.21 26.79
CA GLU A 459 22.90 18.54 26.15
C GLU A 459 21.47 18.94 25.73
N ALA A 460 20.60 17.98 25.41
CA ALA A 460 19.20 18.22 25.05
C ALA A 460 18.25 18.42 26.25
N LYS A 461 18.69 18.22 27.50
CA LYS A 461 17.88 18.46 28.72
C LYS A 461 17.96 19.93 29.16
N GLY A 462 17.48 20.82 28.30
CA GLY A 462 17.29 22.24 28.60
C GLY A 462 16.13 22.92 27.88
N LYS A 463 15.49 22.28 26.89
CA LYS A 463 14.36 22.87 26.15
C LYS A 463 13.31 21.81 25.81
N SER A 464 12.05 22.13 26.11
CA SER A 464 10.85 21.31 25.88
C SER A 464 10.63 20.99 24.39
N PRO A 465 10.18 19.77 23.99
CA PRO A 465 10.01 19.45 22.59
C PRO A 465 8.53 19.50 22.13
N GLY A 466 8.28 20.29 21.08
CA GLY A 466 7.48 19.87 19.93
C GLY A 466 8.44 19.73 18.74
N PRO A 467 8.22 18.82 17.77
CA PRO A 467 9.25 18.48 16.79
C PRO A 467 9.48 19.67 15.86
N THR A 468 10.63 20.32 16.01
CA THR A 468 11.11 21.35 15.09
C THR A 468 12.48 20.89 14.63
N ILE A 469 12.64 20.60 13.34
CA ILE A 469 13.94 20.30 12.75
C ILE A 469 14.82 21.56 12.97
N PRO A 470 15.95 21.47 13.69
CA PRO A 470 16.81 22.63 13.90
C PRO A 470 17.41 23.11 12.58
N ASP A 471 17.38 24.41 12.31
CA ASP A 471 18.00 25.00 11.10
C ASP A 471 19.51 24.64 10.99
N GLU A 472 20.14 24.38 12.13
CA GLU A 472 21.53 23.93 12.27
C GLU A 472 21.78 22.53 11.66
N ALA A 473 20.78 21.64 11.70
CA ALA A 473 20.86 20.32 11.07
C ALA A 473 20.77 20.41 9.53
N ILE A 474 20.03 21.40 9.02
CA ILE A 474 19.91 21.68 7.58
C ILE A 474 21.24 22.22 7.05
N GLU A 475 21.92 23.06 7.81
CA GLU A 475 23.22 23.63 7.41
C GLU A 475 24.33 22.56 7.40
N LYS A 476 24.33 21.65 8.38
CA LYS A 476 25.26 20.51 8.40
C LYS A 476 25.03 19.56 7.21
N LEU A 477 23.77 19.31 6.85
CA LEU A 477 23.41 18.53 5.66
C LEU A 477 23.89 19.19 4.37
N ARG A 478 23.84 20.53 4.27
CA ARG A 478 24.38 21.28 3.12
C ARG A 478 25.90 21.14 3.02
N GLN A 479 26.62 21.27 4.13
CA GLN A 479 28.08 21.12 4.14
C GLN A 479 28.53 19.71 3.77
N ASP A 480 27.83 18.68 4.25
CA ASP A 480 28.13 17.28 3.90
C ASP A 480 27.80 16.97 2.44
N LEU A 481 26.76 17.61 1.90
CA LEU A 481 26.40 17.52 0.49
C LEU A 481 27.47 18.17 -0.40
N ASP A 482 27.95 19.36 -0.05
CA ASP A 482 28.98 20.06 -0.83
C ASP A 482 30.29 19.28 -0.88
N LYS A 483 30.67 18.61 0.21
CA LYS A 483 31.82 17.69 0.24
C LYS A 483 31.63 16.49 -0.69
N GLU A 484 30.45 15.86 -0.68
CA GLU A 484 30.16 14.74 -1.57
C GLU A 484 30.07 15.14 -3.03
N ILE A 485 29.53 16.31 -3.34
CA ILE A 485 29.53 16.88 -4.69
C ILE A 485 30.97 17.08 -5.15
N THR A 486 31.82 17.68 -4.31
CA THR A 486 33.24 17.89 -4.64
C THR A 486 33.95 16.57 -4.93
N ASN A 487 33.74 15.54 -4.11
CA ASN A 487 34.31 14.20 -4.34
C ASN A 487 33.76 13.53 -5.61
N ALA A 488 32.49 13.77 -5.95
CA ALA A 488 31.91 13.29 -7.20
C ALA A 488 32.51 14.00 -8.43
N PHE A 489 32.74 15.31 -8.35
CA PHE A 489 33.43 16.08 -9.40
C PHE A 489 34.87 15.61 -9.63
N ILE A 490 35.61 15.30 -8.56
CA ILE A 490 36.94 14.68 -8.61
C ILE A 490 36.86 13.32 -9.33
N SER A 491 35.97 12.46 -8.86
CA SER A 491 35.82 11.09 -9.37
C SER A 491 35.35 11.03 -10.83
N MET A 492 34.67 12.07 -11.32
CA MET A 492 34.20 12.19 -12.71
C MET A 492 35.23 12.87 -13.64
N GLY A 493 36.38 13.32 -13.13
CA GLY A 493 37.37 14.06 -13.92
C GLY A 493 36.85 15.42 -14.43
N LEU A 494 35.89 16.02 -13.73
CA LEU A 494 35.27 17.30 -14.11
C LEU A 494 35.85 18.50 -13.36
N LEU A 495 36.75 18.27 -12.39
CA LEU A 495 37.31 19.32 -11.54
C LEU A 495 38.17 20.31 -12.33
N GLU A 496 39.03 19.84 -13.23
CA GLU A 496 39.86 20.71 -14.09
C GLU A 496 39.01 21.62 -15.00
N LYS A 497 37.87 21.11 -15.49
CA LYS A 497 36.91 21.89 -16.29
C LYS A 497 36.19 22.93 -15.45
N LEU A 498 35.85 22.60 -14.21
CA LEU A 498 35.23 23.53 -13.26
C LEU A 498 36.20 24.65 -12.88
N GLU A 499 37.46 24.32 -12.64
CA GLU A 499 38.52 25.30 -12.35
C GLU A 499 38.84 26.20 -13.55
N ALA A 500 38.86 25.65 -14.78
CA ALA A 500 39.00 26.44 -16.01
C ALA A 500 37.85 27.46 -16.16
N VAL A 501 36.60 27.05 -15.91
CA VAL A 501 35.43 27.94 -15.94
C VAL A 501 35.50 28.99 -14.82
N LYS A 502 35.99 28.61 -13.62
CA LYS A 502 36.18 29.52 -12.48
C LYS A 502 37.28 30.57 -12.77
N MET A 503 38.37 30.19 -13.43
CA MET A 503 39.45 31.07 -13.85
C MET A 503 39.02 32.03 -14.98
N GLU A 504 38.10 31.62 -15.85
CA GLU A 504 37.49 32.51 -16.85
C GLU A 504 36.50 33.49 -16.19
N LEU A 505 35.78 33.06 -15.15
CA LEU A 505 34.90 33.91 -14.34
C LEU A 505 35.68 34.99 -13.57
N SER A 506 36.86 34.66 -13.02
CA SER A 506 37.70 35.61 -12.29
C SER A 506 38.42 36.63 -13.17
N LYS A 507 38.45 36.42 -14.50
CA LYS A 507 39.04 37.35 -15.49
C LYS A 507 38.05 38.39 -16.01
N SER A 508 36.78 38.32 -15.62
CA SER A 508 35.76 39.29 -16.02
C SER A 508 35.81 40.52 -15.11
N PRO A 509 35.87 41.76 -15.64
CA PRO A 509 36.00 42.95 -14.82
C PRO A 509 34.76 43.14 -13.94
N SER A 510 34.98 43.10 -12.63
CA SER A 510 33.98 43.35 -11.61
C SER A 510 33.52 44.81 -11.63
N ASN A 511 32.27 45.06 -12.01
CA ASN A 511 31.52 46.24 -11.54
C ASN A 511 30.00 46.02 -11.62
N SER A 512 29.33 46.22 -10.49
CA SER A 512 27.89 46.32 -10.24
C SER A 512 27.03 45.04 -10.34
N ASN A 513 26.19 44.87 -9.31
CA ASN A 513 25.49 43.66 -8.87
C ASN A 513 24.31 43.18 -9.73
N ASP A 514 24.16 43.64 -10.96
CA ASP A 514 23.06 43.21 -11.82
C ASP A 514 23.49 43.26 -13.29
N GLN A 515 24.10 42.18 -13.80
CA GLN A 515 24.06 41.88 -15.22
C GLN A 515 24.28 40.40 -15.54
N THR A 516 23.46 39.94 -16.48
CA THR A 516 23.38 38.59 -17.03
C THR A 516 24.73 38.04 -17.48
N LEU A 517 25.07 36.84 -16.98
CA LEU A 517 26.23 36.03 -17.39
C LEU A 517 26.43 36.06 -18.92
N ASN A 518 27.67 36.26 -19.36
CA ASN A 518 28.07 36.11 -20.77
C ASN A 518 27.51 34.79 -21.33
N PRO A 519 26.72 34.81 -22.42
CA PRO A 519 26.02 33.62 -22.93
C PRO A 519 26.97 32.45 -23.23
N VAL A 520 28.21 32.72 -23.62
CA VAL A 520 29.24 31.70 -23.88
C VAL A 520 29.68 30.99 -22.60
N LEU A 521 29.84 31.73 -21.50
CA LEU A 521 30.17 31.17 -20.18
C LEU A 521 28.98 30.38 -19.61
N LYS A 522 27.77 30.90 -19.79
CA LYS A 522 26.54 30.21 -19.38
C LYS A 522 26.38 28.88 -20.10
N GLU A 523 26.65 28.82 -21.40
CA GLU A 523 26.62 27.58 -22.17
C GLU A 523 27.68 26.57 -21.72
N LYS A 524 28.90 27.02 -21.39
CA LYS A 524 29.94 26.15 -20.81
C LYS A 524 29.51 25.56 -19.47
N VAL A 525 28.90 26.37 -18.61
CA VAL A 525 28.35 25.93 -17.31
C VAL A 525 27.22 24.93 -17.51
N ASP A 526 26.27 25.22 -18.40
CA ASP A 526 25.12 24.34 -18.68
C ASP A 526 25.56 22.98 -19.25
N ARG A 527 26.56 22.96 -20.14
CA ARG A 527 27.16 21.71 -20.65
C ARG A 527 27.84 20.90 -19.54
N LEU A 528 28.51 21.58 -18.60
CA LEU A 528 29.18 20.94 -17.48
C LEU A 528 28.17 20.32 -16.50
N VAL A 529 27.08 21.05 -16.21
CA VAL A 529 25.94 20.56 -15.42
C VAL A 529 25.24 19.39 -16.11
N GLN A 530 25.07 19.44 -17.43
CA GLN A 530 24.46 18.35 -18.20
C GLN A 530 25.34 17.08 -18.16
N GLN A 531 26.66 17.22 -18.31
CA GLN A 531 27.60 16.09 -18.19
C GLN A 531 27.58 15.49 -16.78
N PHE A 532 27.54 16.33 -15.75
CA PHE A 532 27.42 15.88 -14.36
C PHE A 532 26.12 15.11 -14.12
N ASN A 533 24.97 15.63 -14.57
CA ASN A 533 23.67 14.98 -14.44
C ASN A 533 23.55 13.67 -15.22
N GLN A 534 24.16 13.59 -16.42
CA GLN A 534 24.22 12.34 -17.19
C GLN A 534 25.05 11.27 -16.48
N ASN A 535 26.18 11.65 -15.88
CA ASN A 535 27.02 10.72 -15.11
C ASN A 535 26.38 10.29 -13.79
N LEU A 536 25.63 11.18 -13.14
CA LEU A 536 24.79 10.83 -12.00
C LEU A 536 23.65 9.90 -12.40
N SER A 537 23.07 10.03 -13.60
CA SER A 537 21.93 9.19 -14.04
C SER A 537 22.30 7.74 -14.34
N ARG A 538 23.59 7.38 -14.35
CA ARG A 538 24.03 5.99 -14.56
C ARG A 538 23.60 5.09 -13.37
N PRO A 539 23.15 3.84 -13.63
CA PRO A 539 22.78 2.91 -12.55
C PRO A 539 23.98 2.55 -11.68
N GLY A 540 23.83 2.63 -10.35
CA GLY A 540 24.83 2.20 -9.37
C GLY A 540 25.88 3.26 -8.96
N SER A 541 25.97 4.40 -9.63
CA SER A 541 26.92 5.47 -9.27
C SER A 541 26.32 6.50 -8.28
N PHE A 542 27.14 6.92 -7.30
CA PHE A 542 26.88 7.97 -6.29
C PHE A 542 25.54 7.87 -5.54
N LEU A 543 25.20 6.67 -5.03
CA LEU A 543 23.95 6.41 -4.30
C LEU A 543 23.77 7.30 -3.06
N SER A 544 24.84 7.53 -2.28
CA SER A 544 24.82 8.43 -1.09
C SER A 544 24.41 9.86 -1.48
N LEU A 545 25.03 10.39 -2.53
CA LEU A 545 24.77 11.74 -3.02
C LEU A 545 23.33 11.88 -3.54
N LYS A 546 22.80 10.87 -4.25
CA LYS A 546 21.40 10.85 -4.70
C LYS A 546 20.42 10.85 -3.52
N GLN A 547 20.70 10.06 -2.48
CA GLN A 547 19.86 10.01 -1.29
C GLN A 547 19.88 11.33 -0.52
N LYS A 548 21.04 11.99 -0.40
CA LYS A 548 21.19 13.30 0.27
C LYS A 548 20.53 14.44 -0.51
N LEU A 549 20.62 14.43 -1.85
CA LEU A 549 19.91 15.40 -2.70
C LEU A 549 18.38 15.25 -2.60
N GLN A 550 17.89 14.01 -2.57
CA GLN A 550 16.47 13.72 -2.41
C GLN A 550 15.96 14.19 -1.05
N THR A 551 16.67 13.87 0.03
CA THR A 551 16.29 14.33 1.38
C THR A 551 16.29 15.85 1.51
N LEU A 552 17.24 16.56 0.88
CA LEU A 552 17.26 18.03 0.89
C LEU A 552 16.09 18.65 0.11
N SER A 553 15.70 18.04 -1.01
CA SER A 553 14.50 18.45 -1.78
C SER A 553 13.22 18.29 -0.95
N ASP A 554 13.08 17.16 -0.26
CA ASP A 554 11.93 16.89 0.59
C ASP A 554 11.87 17.83 1.80
N ILE A 555 13.01 18.14 2.43
CA ILE A 555 13.10 19.15 3.52
C ILE A 555 12.73 20.54 3.02
N SER A 556 13.22 20.97 1.85
CA SER A 556 12.89 22.27 1.27
C SER A 556 11.38 22.41 1.02
N ARG A 557 10.74 21.36 0.51
CA ARG A 557 9.29 21.30 0.30
C ARG A 557 8.52 21.43 1.62
N LEU A 558 8.97 20.77 2.68
CA LEU A 558 8.34 20.86 4.01
C LEU A 558 8.44 22.27 4.61
N VAL A 559 9.59 22.94 4.47
CA VAL A 559 9.78 24.33 4.92
C VAL A 559 8.85 25.29 4.18
N GLU A 560 8.66 25.10 2.88
CA GLU A 560 7.76 25.91 2.07
C GLU A 560 6.29 25.73 2.47
N HIS A 561 5.87 24.50 2.76
CA HIS A 561 4.54 24.20 3.26
C HIS A 561 4.27 24.83 4.63
N ARG A 562 5.28 24.85 5.51
CA ARG A 562 5.19 25.51 6.81
C ARG A 562 4.99 27.03 6.68
N LYS A 563 5.77 27.70 5.83
CA LYS A 563 5.61 29.14 5.55
C LYS A 563 4.21 29.49 5.02
N LYS A 564 3.67 28.65 4.13
CA LYS A 564 2.28 28.81 3.61
C LYS A 564 1.25 28.61 4.74
N GLY A 565 1.45 27.63 5.61
CA GLY A 565 0.58 27.39 6.77
C GLY A 565 0.57 28.54 7.78
N ASP A 566 1.74 29.13 8.07
CA ASP A 566 1.85 30.24 9.02
C ASP A 566 1.24 31.54 8.47
N LYS A 567 1.32 31.77 7.15
CA LYS A 567 0.64 32.89 6.47
C LYS A 567 -0.89 32.75 6.55
N LEU A 568 -1.40 31.55 6.29
CA LEU A 568 -2.83 31.21 6.44
C LEU A 568 -3.32 31.36 7.89
N LYS A 569 -2.51 30.96 8.87
CA LYS A 569 -2.84 31.15 10.30
C LYS A 569 -3.01 32.63 10.66
N LYS A 570 -2.14 33.51 10.14
CA LYS A 570 -2.26 34.96 10.36
C LYS A 570 -3.54 35.52 9.72
N GLU A 571 -3.80 35.19 8.47
CA GLU A 571 -5.01 35.66 7.76
C GLU A 571 -6.33 35.19 8.41
N ILE A 572 -6.36 33.98 8.96
CA ILE A 572 -7.54 33.45 9.67
C ILE A 572 -7.72 34.14 11.03
N ASN A 573 -6.64 34.34 11.78
CA ASN A 573 -6.71 34.96 13.10
C ASN A 573 -7.13 36.44 13.02
N ASP A 574 -6.70 37.16 11.99
CA ASP A 574 -7.07 38.57 11.78
C ASP A 574 -8.55 38.72 11.39
N LYS A 575 -9.12 37.78 10.63
CA LYS A 575 -10.53 37.80 10.22
C LYS A 575 -11.52 37.41 11.32
N LEU A 576 -11.11 36.60 12.30
CA LEU A 576 -12.02 36.04 13.32
C LEU A 576 -12.15 36.88 14.60
N GLN A 577 -11.20 37.78 14.88
CA GLN A 577 -11.05 38.42 16.20
C GLN A 577 -12.18 39.38 16.60
N HIS A 578 -12.81 40.10 15.66
CA HIS A 578 -13.74 41.19 16.02
C HIS A 578 -15.21 40.75 16.20
N GLN A 579 -15.71 39.82 15.38
CA GLN A 579 -17.14 39.44 15.39
C GLN A 579 -17.49 38.30 16.34
N VAL A 580 -16.51 37.47 16.71
CA VAL A 580 -16.72 36.25 17.51
C VAL A 580 -16.54 36.50 19.01
N LYS A 581 -15.80 37.54 19.39
CA LYS A 581 -15.42 37.82 20.79
C LYS A 581 -16.61 38.30 21.64
N GLU A 582 -17.43 39.21 21.12
CA GLU A 582 -18.66 39.67 21.80
C GLU A 582 -19.71 38.56 21.92
N LYS A 583 -19.90 37.77 20.86
CA LYS A 583 -20.89 36.68 20.87
C LYS A 583 -20.47 35.51 21.78
N MET A 584 -19.17 35.28 21.98
CA MET A 584 -18.66 34.31 22.96
C MET A 584 -18.82 34.77 24.42
N GLU A 585 -18.81 36.08 24.69
CA GLU A 585 -19.06 36.62 26.04
C GLU A 585 -20.51 36.38 26.48
N LEU A 586 -21.49 36.60 25.59
CA LEU A 586 -22.91 36.30 25.86
C LEU A 586 -23.16 34.82 26.16
N LEU A 587 -22.49 33.92 25.43
CA LEU A 587 -22.59 32.48 25.67
C LEU A 587 -21.93 32.03 26.99
N LYS A 588 -20.91 32.76 27.47
CA LYS A 588 -20.34 32.54 28.81
C LYS A 588 -21.30 33.02 29.90
N LEU A 589 -21.91 34.18 29.72
CA LEU A 589 -22.86 34.76 30.68
C LEU A 589 -24.11 33.87 30.85
N ALA A 590 -24.59 33.27 29.77
CA ALA A 590 -25.66 32.27 29.80
C ALA A 590 -25.23 30.98 30.55
N ARG A 591 -23.99 30.54 30.35
CA ARG A 591 -23.42 29.36 31.05
C ARG A 591 -23.32 29.58 32.55
N ASP A 592 -22.90 30.77 32.98
CA ASP A 592 -22.72 31.09 34.39
C ASP A 592 -24.07 31.22 35.13
N LYS A 593 -25.13 31.72 34.46
CA LYS A 593 -26.50 31.71 35.01
C LYS A 593 -27.06 30.29 35.20
N VAL A 594 -26.78 29.39 34.26
CA VAL A 594 -27.16 27.96 34.37
C VAL A 594 -26.37 27.26 35.48
N ALA A 595 -25.09 27.58 35.64
CA ALA A 595 -24.26 27.00 36.71
C ALA A 595 -24.72 27.43 38.12
N LYS A 596 -25.36 28.59 38.25
CA LYS A 596 -25.95 29.11 39.50
C LYS A 596 -27.37 28.59 39.81
N SER A 597 -27.92 27.70 38.98
CA SER A 597 -29.26 27.10 39.16
C SER A 597 -30.43 28.09 39.16
N GLU A 598 -30.32 29.23 38.46
CA GLU A 598 -31.44 30.14 38.21
C GLU A 598 -32.30 29.65 37.03
N LYS A 599 -33.64 29.74 37.12
CA LYS A 599 -34.54 29.43 36.00
C LYS A 599 -34.34 30.47 34.90
N LEU A 600 -33.85 30.03 33.73
CA LEU A 600 -33.74 30.89 32.55
C LEU A 600 -35.14 31.17 31.98
N SER A 601 -35.41 32.44 31.64
CA SER A 601 -36.61 32.82 30.91
C SER A 601 -36.58 32.28 29.48
N GLU A 602 -37.74 31.92 28.91
CA GLU A 602 -37.84 31.37 27.55
C GLU A 602 -37.28 32.32 26.47
N ASP A 603 -37.37 33.63 26.70
CA ASP A 603 -36.85 34.64 25.78
C ASP A 603 -35.31 34.62 25.70
N PHE A 604 -34.64 34.36 26.82
CA PHE A 604 -33.17 34.29 26.87
C PHE A 604 -32.64 33.02 26.20
N ILE A 605 -33.39 31.92 26.24
CA ILE A 605 -33.05 30.67 25.54
C ILE A 605 -33.12 30.88 24.01
N LYS A 606 -34.16 31.58 23.54
CA LYS A 606 -34.30 31.94 22.11
C LYS A 606 -33.16 32.84 21.64
N GLU A 607 -32.72 33.78 22.48
CA GLU A 607 -31.61 34.68 22.18
C GLU A 607 -30.27 33.94 22.07
N VAL A 608 -30.02 32.98 22.97
CA VAL A 608 -28.83 32.11 22.94
C VAL A 608 -28.81 31.20 21.70
N ASP A 609 -29.95 30.65 21.30
CA ASP A 609 -30.06 29.83 20.09
C ASP A 609 -29.88 30.66 18.81
N LYS A 610 -30.36 31.90 18.79
CA LYS A 610 -30.13 32.84 17.69
C LYS A 610 -28.64 33.18 17.54
N VAL A 611 -27.95 33.48 18.65
CA VAL A 611 -26.50 33.75 18.65
C VAL A 611 -25.69 32.53 18.17
N LYS A 612 -26.15 31.32 18.49
CA LYS A 612 -25.52 30.07 18.02
C LYS A 612 -25.69 29.85 16.51
N GLN A 613 -26.85 30.19 15.95
CA GLN A 613 -27.10 30.15 14.51
C GLN A 613 -26.23 31.17 13.76
N GLU A 614 -26.15 32.39 14.25
CA GLU A 614 -25.32 33.45 13.65
C GLU A 614 -23.81 33.13 13.69
N LEU A 615 -23.32 32.53 14.78
CA LEU A 615 -21.95 32.03 14.87
C LEU A 615 -21.66 30.93 13.85
N THR A 616 -22.66 30.10 13.56
CA THR A 616 -22.55 29.02 12.55
C THR A 616 -22.50 29.60 11.14
N GLU A 617 -23.22 30.68 10.86
CA GLU A 617 -23.16 31.38 9.57
C GLU A 617 -21.85 32.12 9.34
N ILE A 618 -21.31 32.80 10.35
CA ILE A 618 -20.00 33.48 10.27
C ILE A 618 -18.86 32.49 10.00
N LEU A 619 -18.94 31.27 10.57
CA LEU A 619 -17.99 30.20 10.30
C LEU A 619 -18.13 29.65 8.87
N LYS A 620 -19.36 29.52 8.36
CA LYS A 620 -19.62 29.11 6.97
C LYS A 620 -19.15 30.15 5.96
N SER A 621 -19.35 31.46 6.22
CA SER A 621 -18.94 32.54 5.32
C SER A 621 -17.42 32.73 5.22
N THR A 622 -16.66 32.12 6.13
CA THR A 622 -15.18 32.16 6.15
C THR A 622 -14.54 30.89 5.55
N ASN A 623 -15.30 30.08 4.80
CA ASN A 623 -14.85 28.82 4.16
C ASN A 623 -14.35 27.73 5.14
N LEU A 624 -14.81 27.78 6.39
CA LEU A 624 -14.49 26.80 7.44
C LEU A 624 -15.71 25.91 7.70
N GLU A 625 -15.52 24.60 7.68
CA GLU A 625 -16.54 23.60 7.99
C GLU A 625 -16.35 23.11 9.43
N VAL A 626 -17.39 23.19 10.26
CA VAL A 626 -17.37 22.70 11.65
C VAL A 626 -17.56 21.18 11.61
N VAL A 627 -16.51 20.43 11.96
CA VAL A 627 -16.52 18.94 11.89
C VAL A 627 -17.15 18.31 13.14
N GLY A 628 -17.53 19.11 14.14
CA GLY A 628 -18.41 18.66 15.23
C GLY A 628 -18.27 19.46 16.53
N ILE A 629 -19.30 19.35 17.37
CA ILE A 629 -19.30 19.75 18.78
C ILE A 629 -19.19 18.46 19.60
N SER A 630 -18.03 18.18 20.20
CA SER A 630 -17.89 17.02 21.09
C SER A 630 -18.08 17.45 22.55
N LYS A 631 -18.99 16.75 23.26
CA LYS A 631 -18.98 16.70 24.73
C LYS A 631 -17.90 15.70 25.15
N LYS A 632 -16.73 16.18 25.58
CA LYS A 632 -15.78 15.31 26.29
C LYS A 632 -16.31 15.06 27.71
N ILE A 633 -16.59 13.80 28.03
CA ILE A 633 -16.66 13.34 29.42
C ILE A 633 -15.20 13.20 29.88
N ALA A 634 -14.78 14.06 30.81
CA ALA A 634 -13.56 13.83 31.54
C ALA A 634 -13.90 12.91 32.73
N PRO A 635 -13.23 11.77 32.93
CA PRO A 635 -13.39 11.01 34.17
C PRO A 635 -12.73 11.82 35.29
N THR A 636 -13.52 12.33 36.22
CA THR A 636 -13.04 12.67 37.56
C THR A 636 -13.24 11.45 38.45
N ALA A 637 -12.17 10.99 39.09
CA ALA A 637 -12.19 9.83 39.98
C ALA A 637 -13.26 9.97 41.09
N PRO A 638 -13.94 8.89 41.51
CA PRO A 638 -14.88 8.94 42.62
C PRO A 638 -14.20 9.40 43.92
N PRO A 639 -14.88 10.15 44.80
CA PRO A 639 -14.36 10.44 46.13
C PRO A 639 -14.11 9.11 46.87
N GLY A 640 -12.89 8.93 47.38
CA GLY A 640 -12.49 7.71 48.12
C GLY A 640 -11.74 6.65 47.30
N LEU A 641 -11.55 6.82 45.99
CA LEU A 641 -10.74 5.89 45.19
C LEU A 641 -9.24 6.00 45.55
N GLU A 642 -8.73 7.21 45.75
CA GLU A 642 -7.35 7.44 46.21
C GLU A 642 -7.11 6.81 47.58
N GLU A 643 -8.07 6.88 48.49
CA GLU A 643 -7.98 6.28 49.82
C GLU A 643 -7.94 4.74 49.78
N LYS A 644 -8.72 4.14 48.86
CA LYS A 644 -8.72 2.69 48.63
C LYS A 644 -7.44 2.19 47.94
N LEU A 645 -6.89 2.99 47.03
CA LEU A 645 -5.61 2.70 46.37
C LEU A 645 -4.44 2.79 47.35
N VAL A 646 -4.43 3.81 48.22
CA VAL A 646 -3.42 3.94 49.27
C VAL A 646 -3.47 2.76 50.24
N LYS A 647 -4.67 2.31 50.67
CA LYS A 647 -4.81 1.12 51.52
C LYS A 647 -4.39 -0.18 50.83
N ALA A 648 -4.67 -0.33 49.54
CA ALA A 648 -4.21 -1.47 48.76
C ALA A 648 -2.67 -1.48 48.61
N ASP A 649 -2.07 -0.32 48.38
CA ASP A 649 -0.61 -0.16 48.29
C ASP A 649 0.09 -0.47 49.62
N GLU A 650 -0.51 -0.11 50.76
CA GLU A 650 0.01 -0.45 52.10
C GLU A 650 0.01 -1.96 52.36
N VAL A 651 -1.07 -2.66 51.98
CA VAL A 651 -1.16 -4.14 52.11
C VAL A 651 -0.14 -4.83 51.21
N ILE A 652 0.02 -4.35 49.97
CA ILE A 652 1.00 -4.89 49.02
C ILE A 652 2.42 -4.69 49.55
N LYS A 653 2.76 -3.52 50.06
CA LYS A 653 4.09 -3.24 50.63
C LYS A 653 4.40 -4.15 51.83
N LYS A 654 3.43 -4.32 52.74
CA LYS A 654 3.61 -5.16 53.95
C LYS A 654 3.83 -6.64 53.60
N GLU A 655 3.16 -7.14 52.57
CA GLU A 655 3.33 -8.53 52.14
C GLU A 655 4.62 -8.76 51.35
N ILE A 656 5.07 -7.76 50.59
CA ILE A 656 6.40 -7.77 49.95
C ILE A 656 7.51 -7.77 51.02
N GLU A 657 7.40 -6.98 52.08
CA GLU A 657 8.37 -6.99 53.19
C GLU A 657 8.45 -8.34 53.89
N LYS A 658 7.32 -8.98 54.17
CA LYS A 658 7.31 -10.35 54.72
C LYS A 658 7.92 -11.37 53.76
N ALA A 659 7.64 -11.26 52.46
CA ALA A 659 8.22 -12.16 51.46
C ALA A 659 9.73 -12.00 51.35
N ILE A 660 10.24 -10.76 51.50
CA ILE A 660 11.68 -10.48 51.54
C ILE A 660 12.33 -11.09 52.78
N ASP A 661 11.67 -11.02 53.94
CA ASP A 661 12.19 -11.58 55.19
C ASP A 661 12.16 -13.13 55.19
N VAL A 662 11.10 -13.74 54.64
CA VAL A 662 10.97 -15.21 54.51
C VAL A 662 11.90 -15.78 53.45
N ALA A 663 12.10 -15.09 52.33
CA ALA A 663 13.02 -15.52 51.27
C ALA A 663 14.51 -15.32 51.64
N GLY A 664 14.82 -14.64 52.75
CA GLY A 664 16.20 -14.43 53.21
C GLY A 664 17.06 -13.58 52.26
N ILE A 665 16.44 -12.81 51.36
CA ILE A 665 17.09 -12.06 50.27
C ILE A 665 17.47 -10.62 50.65
N ARG A 666 17.26 -10.23 51.91
CA ARG A 666 17.54 -8.87 52.41
C ARG A 666 19.01 -8.47 52.22
N GLY A 667 19.95 -9.41 52.39
CA GLY A 667 21.38 -9.19 52.13
C GLY A 667 21.69 -8.86 50.67
N LYS A 668 21.05 -9.58 49.73
CA LYS A 668 21.22 -9.35 48.28
C LYS A 668 20.60 -8.02 47.82
N ILE A 669 19.53 -7.57 48.48
CA ILE A 669 18.91 -6.27 48.23
C ILE A 669 19.83 -5.13 48.69
N GLU A 670 20.50 -5.26 49.83
CA GLU A 670 21.49 -4.28 50.29
C GLU A 670 22.76 -4.29 49.43
N GLU A 671 23.19 -5.45 48.95
CA GLU A 671 24.27 -5.59 47.98
C GLU A 671 23.93 -4.93 46.63
N LEU A 672 22.71 -5.14 46.13
CA LEU A 672 22.19 -4.43 44.94
C LEU A 672 22.18 -2.92 45.15
N LYS A 673 21.70 -2.42 46.31
CA LYS A 673 21.69 -0.98 46.62
C LYS A 673 23.10 -0.41 46.69
N ALA A 674 24.06 -1.14 47.27
CA ALA A 674 25.45 -0.74 47.35
C ALA A 674 26.11 -0.69 45.96
N GLU A 675 25.83 -1.67 45.09
CA GLU A 675 26.39 -1.73 43.74
C GLU A 675 25.80 -0.66 42.82
N VAL A 676 24.49 -0.38 42.95
CA VAL A 676 23.82 0.74 42.27
C VAL A 676 24.35 2.09 42.76
N GLY A 677 24.70 2.21 44.05
CA GLY A 677 25.32 3.41 44.63
C GLY A 677 26.76 3.66 44.17
N LYS A 678 27.50 2.61 43.81
CA LYS A 678 28.89 2.70 43.30
C LYS A 678 28.97 2.99 41.79
N GLY A 679 27.88 2.82 41.04
CA GLY A 679 27.77 3.21 39.64
C GLY A 679 28.61 2.36 38.66
N SER A 680 29.15 1.22 39.09
CA SER A 680 30.04 0.38 38.30
C SER A 680 29.50 -1.05 38.20
N ASN A 681 29.20 -1.47 36.97
CA ASN A 681 28.85 -2.82 36.51
C ASN A 681 27.34 -3.16 36.40
N LYS A 682 26.75 -2.78 35.26
CA LYS A 682 25.31 -2.95 34.94
C LYS A 682 24.88 -4.43 34.88
N GLU A 683 25.75 -5.32 34.43
CA GLU A 683 25.44 -6.75 34.29
C GLU A 683 25.22 -7.41 35.66
N LYS A 684 26.04 -7.08 36.67
CA LYS A 684 25.86 -7.56 38.04
C LYS A 684 24.59 -7.06 38.70
N VAL A 685 24.20 -5.80 38.42
CA VAL A 685 22.95 -5.23 38.92
C VAL A 685 21.74 -5.95 38.32
N ASP A 686 21.77 -6.23 37.02
CA ASP A 686 20.68 -6.94 36.34
C ASP A 686 20.57 -8.40 36.81
N GLU A 687 21.70 -9.06 37.10
CA GLU A 687 21.73 -10.43 37.61
C GLU A 687 21.23 -10.53 39.06
N LEU A 688 21.69 -9.66 39.95
CA LEU A 688 21.18 -9.57 41.33
C LEU A 688 19.68 -9.20 41.36
N ALA A 689 19.23 -8.30 40.48
CA ALA A 689 17.81 -7.94 40.38
C ALA A 689 16.96 -9.13 39.90
N LYS A 690 17.49 -9.98 39.02
CA LYS A 690 16.82 -11.19 38.55
C LYS A 690 16.71 -12.24 39.65
N GLU A 691 17.77 -12.46 40.42
CA GLU A 691 17.74 -13.39 41.56
C GLU A 691 16.75 -12.95 42.65
N ILE A 692 16.73 -11.65 42.96
CA ILE A 692 15.78 -11.08 43.93
C ILE A 692 14.34 -11.28 43.45
N ARG A 693 14.06 -11.05 42.15
CA ARG A 693 12.72 -11.27 41.57
C ARG A 693 12.29 -12.73 41.68
N VAL A 694 13.16 -13.66 41.31
CA VAL A 694 12.87 -15.11 41.38
C VAL A 694 12.58 -15.53 42.82
N GLY A 695 13.39 -15.08 43.79
CA GLY A 695 13.19 -15.36 45.21
C GLY A 695 11.86 -14.84 45.76
N ILE A 696 11.47 -13.61 45.40
CA ILE A 696 10.18 -13.03 45.83
C ILE A 696 9.00 -13.77 45.19
N THR A 697 9.08 -14.09 43.90
CA THR A 697 7.98 -14.81 43.20
C THR A 697 7.81 -16.24 43.67
N ALA A 698 8.85 -16.88 44.22
CA ALA A 698 8.76 -18.23 44.75
C ALA A 698 8.01 -18.30 46.10
N VAL A 699 7.99 -17.20 46.85
CA VAL A 699 7.38 -17.12 48.19
C VAL A 699 5.99 -16.45 48.16
N MET A 700 5.75 -15.54 47.21
CA MET A 700 4.48 -14.81 47.12
C MET A 700 3.43 -15.57 46.30
N ASP A 701 2.37 -16.06 46.95
CA ASP A 701 1.18 -16.55 46.25
C ASP A 701 0.28 -15.39 45.79
N SER A 702 0.15 -15.25 44.48
CA SER A 702 -0.71 -14.25 43.84
C SER A 702 -2.21 -14.45 44.15
N GLY A 703 -2.64 -15.65 44.54
CA GLY A 703 -4.01 -15.95 44.92
C GLY A 703 -4.38 -15.43 46.31
N GLU A 704 -3.52 -15.65 47.30
CA GLU A 704 -3.73 -15.19 48.67
C GLU A 704 -3.66 -13.66 48.79
N LEU A 705 -2.76 -13.02 48.04
CA LEU A 705 -2.65 -11.56 47.98
C LEU A 705 -3.92 -10.91 47.40
N LYS A 706 -4.52 -11.52 46.37
CA LYS A 706 -5.79 -11.06 45.78
C LYS A 706 -6.94 -11.13 46.79
N LYS A 707 -7.00 -12.19 47.60
CA LYS A 707 -8.01 -12.31 48.66
C LYS A 707 -7.84 -11.20 49.71
N LYS A 708 -6.62 -10.99 50.22
CA LYS A 708 -6.33 -9.93 51.22
C LYS A 708 -6.65 -8.52 50.70
N ILE A 709 -6.37 -8.23 49.42
CA ILE A 709 -6.71 -6.94 48.79
C ILE A 709 -8.23 -6.80 48.63
N ALA A 710 -8.94 -7.84 48.18
CA ALA A 710 -10.39 -7.81 48.02
C ALA A 710 -11.13 -7.58 49.37
N THR A 711 -10.70 -8.26 50.43
CA THR A 711 -11.24 -8.09 51.79
C THR A 711 -10.99 -6.68 52.33
N THR A 712 -9.79 -6.11 52.11
CA THR A 712 -9.41 -4.78 52.63
C THR A 712 -10.11 -3.63 51.88
N VAL A 713 -10.38 -3.81 50.58
CA VAL A 713 -11.01 -2.80 49.71
C VAL A 713 -12.56 -2.93 49.69
N GLY A 714 -13.10 -4.00 50.30
CA GLY A 714 -14.52 -4.22 50.51
C GLY A 714 -15.26 -4.74 49.28
N LEU A 715 -14.72 -5.76 48.60
CA LEU A 715 -15.31 -6.39 47.41
C LEU A 715 -15.75 -7.84 47.71
N PRO A 716 -16.89 -8.33 47.19
CA PRO A 716 -17.37 -9.69 47.46
C PRO A 716 -16.58 -10.77 46.71
N GLU A 717 -16.40 -11.94 47.32
CA GLU A 717 -15.61 -13.07 46.80
C GLU A 717 -16.28 -13.75 45.57
N GLN A 718 -15.50 -14.10 44.55
CA GLN A 718 -15.90 -15.01 43.47
C GLN A 718 -15.08 -16.31 43.49
N THR A 719 -15.79 -17.43 43.43
CA THR A 719 -15.31 -18.81 43.32
C THR A 719 -14.72 -19.11 41.93
N VAL A 720 -13.53 -19.72 41.87
CA VAL A 720 -12.87 -20.19 40.65
C VAL A 720 -13.14 -21.68 40.45
N GLY A 721 -13.69 -22.07 39.30
CA GLY A 721 -13.73 -23.46 38.81
C GLY A 721 -12.97 -23.56 37.49
N ALA A 722 -11.99 -24.45 37.42
CA ALA A 722 -11.18 -24.77 36.26
C ALA A 722 -11.93 -25.68 35.28
N ASP A 723 -11.72 -25.52 33.98
CA ASP A 723 -11.76 -26.68 33.09
C ASP A 723 -10.91 -26.50 31.82
N ASN A 724 -10.08 -27.51 31.56
CA ASN A 724 -9.30 -27.75 30.34
C ASN A 724 -10.14 -28.69 29.46
N GLY A 725 -10.30 -28.40 28.17
CA GLY A 725 -11.04 -29.32 27.30
C GLY A 725 -10.76 -29.16 25.80
N SER A 726 -9.85 -29.99 25.31
CA SER A 726 -9.71 -30.40 23.91
C SER A 726 -11.02 -30.98 23.35
N ARG A 727 -11.38 -30.67 22.10
CA ARG A 727 -12.38 -31.44 21.34
C ARG A 727 -11.92 -31.71 19.90
N SER A 728 -11.63 -32.99 19.65
CA SER A 728 -11.60 -33.67 18.36
C SER A 728 -13.00 -34.22 18.00
N ALA A 729 -13.17 -34.52 16.72
CA ALA A 729 -14.40 -34.91 16.00
C ALA A 729 -15.06 -36.22 16.45
N GLU A 730 -16.38 -36.38 16.19
CA GLU A 730 -16.97 -37.37 15.26
C GLU A 730 -18.53 -37.34 15.25
N LEU A 731 -19.08 -37.97 14.21
CA LEU A 731 -20.41 -37.87 13.57
C LEU A 731 -21.61 -38.48 14.36
N PRO A 732 -22.88 -38.22 13.94
CA PRO A 732 -24.08 -38.79 14.53
C PRO A 732 -24.65 -39.99 13.73
N GLU A 733 -25.16 -41.01 14.44
CA GLU A 733 -26.02 -42.05 13.85
C GLU A 733 -27.30 -42.28 14.68
N SER A 734 -28.41 -42.34 13.93
CA SER A 734 -29.64 -43.15 14.05
C SER A 734 -30.53 -43.12 15.30
N GLU A 735 -31.71 -42.51 15.10
CA GLU A 735 -33.09 -43.04 15.18
C GLU A 735 -33.49 -44.28 16.01
N GLN A 736 -34.80 -44.24 16.36
CA GLN A 736 -35.74 -45.27 16.86
C GLN A 736 -35.89 -45.28 18.40
N GLU A 737 -37.08 -45.23 19.02
CA GLU A 737 -38.38 -45.83 18.68
C GLU A 737 -39.61 -45.04 19.27
N ILE A 738 -40.71 -45.05 18.50
CA ILE A 738 -42.10 -45.50 18.81
C ILE A 738 -42.88 -44.88 20.00
N HIS A 739 -44.05 -44.31 19.70
CA HIS A 739 -45.34 -44.83 20.21
C HIS A 739 -46.53 -44.48 19.31
N SER A 740 -47.27 -45.53 18.98
CA SER A 740 -48.61 -45.56 18.39
C SER A 740 -49.70 -45.36 19.44
N GLU A 741 -50.63 -44.44 19.17
CA GLU A 741 -52.10 -44.60 19.27
C GLU A 741 -52.80 -43.47 18.50
#